data_AF-A0A1Y1Q634-F1
#
_entry.id   AF-A0A1Y1Q634-F1
#
_cell.length_a   1.000
_cell.length_b   1.000
_cell.length_c   1.000
_cell.angle_alpha   90.00
_cell.angle_beta   90.00
_cell.angle_gamma   90.00
#
_symmetry.space_group_name_H-M   'P 1'
#
loop_
_entity.id
_entity.type
_entity.pdbx_description
1 polymer ?
#
loop_
_entity_poly.entity_id
_entity_poly.type
_entity_poly.pdbx_seq_one_letter_code
_entity_poly.pdbx_strand_id
1 'polypeptide(L)'
;MSIHQVKQGECLSSIAHQYGFHWKTLWNHPDNKELKEKRKNPNILYPGDEICVPEKEEKYESGETGKKHRFVVKGKATLRIQVLRDGVPWADAEYTLEVEGTPQTTLKTDQKGMLEQSILPGAKEGKLLIGKKSQQREFPLKIGHLDPVEEVRGVQARLKNLLLYQGPIDGTENEALTEAVAVFQGYCELTVTGKLDDEDMKKKLQEELQKIHDTSQLPVSPLSIMPLSVLKNEKGTEEKSYYVCRSVAEEKEKCNTFDCRTVVAIDAHMHVMSAHCTPAPIIDKIFYDKIHFRKRQGGLGLSNVVDLEIGEKCTSDIAKQAIEDNNKTYEKLKDKFPEYKNCELFTPMVALCVDFEYAHIKGYEGKTIYRQKDDNKRDKYEDIYGDSYRNYYGDNPKAKVFFSDFNRKARKLRRAAKQPIEPIDPLSEEIEDIRGFEPWQKQLEQTIQVVRENPWKLIPFFHYEPRRWLMDKEWKRKKGVLWFKEPCQEVATGQEVATGQEVATRSQVGLFVGFKMYTSLGYKPLDPNIKPLDPKLPGMSDFYKVCVEKQIPIMAHCTPGGSYTHERERYLDEELKVDVRGKYDEEINPRKETIASKRQEIIVLSSKLTISTDDNERETLEVAIAKLTLEITELQKEIREFQVKYFNDHFVRPSAWHSVLSNHKTLKLCLAHVGGNPKDYSKGCEYDKWADEMMELCVTYPNFYTDVSDLFHTQKNREFIVKEKLLTFLTKGGSKGILYKVMFGTDWYVTKISGFLDDDYYRYCLKSKKFLDKATVEFREAGFLAKDEDLWTLFTLVNPFRYLGFVHVVGGKVEANTTLIKNIASGLADPNSDEKVDELKRNTEIITRTAEGVAHYLNSNERRQLVTWEYGEIIDSPIDILPYPYRVGTGETLLS
;
A
#
# COMPACT_ATOMS: atom_id res chain seq x y z
N MET A 1 0.86 69.93 -11.41
CA MET A 1 1.25 68.53 -11.14
C MET A 1 1.11 68.25 -9.65
N SER A 2 0.68 67.05 -9.26
CA SER A 2 0.53 66.67 -7.85
C SER A 2 1.28 65.37 -7.55
N ILE A 3 1.90 65.28 -6.37
CA ILE A 3 2.53 64.05 -5.91
C ILE A 3 1.49 63.25 -5.11
N HIS A 4 1.25 62.01 -5.52
CA HIS A 4 0.46 61.05 -4.78
C HIS A 4 1.38 60.13 -3.97
N GLN A 5 1.20 60.09 -2.65
CA GLN A 5 1.87 59.15 -1.78
C GLN A 5 1.08 57.85 -1.70
N VAL A 6 1.70 56.76 -2.14
CA VAL A 6 1.11 55.42 -2.14
C VAL A 6 0.75 55.01 -0.71
N LYS A 7 -0.43 54.40 -0.56
CA LYS A 7 -0.91 53.75 0.66
C LYS A 7 -1.01 52.25 0.48
N GLN A 8 -1.09 51.51 1.58
CA GLN A 8 -1.21 50.05 1.54
C GLN A 8 -2.44 49.62 0.73
N GLY A 9 -2.26 48.66 -0.17
CA GLY A 9 -3.33 48.16 -1.04
C GLY A 9 -3.52 48.96 -2.33
N GLU A 10 -2.73 50.02 -2.55
CA GLU A 10 -2.74 50.76 -3.80
C GLU A 10 -1.71 50.22 -4.79
N CYS A 11 -2.09 50.22 -6.05
CA CYS A 11 -1.24 49.90 -7.18
C CYS A 11 -1.40 50.98 -8.26
N LEU A 12 -0.55 50.96 -9.29
CA LEU A 12 -0.64 52.00 -10.31
C LEU A 12 -1.96 51.99 -11.09
N SER A 13 -2.59 50.82 -11.21
CA SER A 13 -3.91 50.69 -11.82
C SER A 13 -5.00 51.39 -11.00
N SER A 14 -4.98 51.24 -9.67
CA SER A 14 -5.96 51.87 -8.78
C SER A 14 -5.74 53.38 -8.68
N ILE A 15 -4.48 53.81 -8.57
CA ILE A 15 -4.10 55.23 -8.47
C ILE A 15 -4.43 55.95 -9.78
N ALA A 16 -4.03 55.39 -10.93
CA ALA A 16 -4.35 56.00 -12.22
C ALA A 16 -5.86 56.15 -12.41
N HIS A 17 -6.65 55.14 -11.99
CA HIS A 17 -8.11 55.22 -12.04
C HIS A 17 -8.67 56.35 -11.17
N GLN A 18 -8.17 56.52 -9.94
CA GLN A 18 -8.57 57.62 -9.05
C GLN A 18 -8.35 59.00 -9.69
N TYR A 19 -7.22 59.18 -10.38
CA TYR A 19 -6.91 60.44 -11.05
C TYR A 19 -7.45 60.52 -12.49
N GLY A 20 -8.11 59.48 -13.01
CA GLY A 20 -8.66 59.45 -14.38
C GLY A 20 -7.60 59.32 -15.48
N PHE A 21 -6.49 58.65 -15.21
CA PHE A 21 -5.44 58.29 -16.15
C PHE A 21 -5.43 56.79 -16.43
N HIS A 22 -4.78 56.40 -17.54
CA HIS A 22 -4.39 55.02 -17.76
C HIS A 22 -3.06 54.73 -17.03
N TRP A 23 -2.91 53.56 -16.41
CA TRP A 23 -1.71 53.27 -15.59
C TRP A 23 -0.39 53.45 -16.34
N LYS A 24 -0.34 53.10 -17.63
CA LYS A 24 0.86 53.30 -18.47
C LYS A 24 1.26 54.77 -18.60
N THR A 25 0.29 55.69 -18.56
CA THR A 25 0.55 57.13 -18.62
C THR A 25 1.35 57.57 -17.41
N LEU A 26 0.93 57.15 -16.21
CA LEU A 26 1.67 57.44 -14.98
C LEU A 26 3.01 56.67 -14.94
N TRP A 27 3.02 55.38 -15.31
CA TRP A 27 4.23 54.54 -15.27
C TRP A 27 5.37 55.07 -16.13
N ASN A 28 5.03 55.57 -17.32
CA ASN A 28 6.02 56.03 -18.30
C ASN A 28 6.27 57.53 -18.24
N HIS A 29 5.64 58.25 -17.29
CA HIS A 29 5.90 59.68 -17.12
C HIS A 29 7.37 59.89 -16.74
N PRO A 30 8.08 60.87 -17.33
CA PRO A 30 9.50 61.11 -17.05
C PRO A 30 9.81 61.26 -15.55
N ASP A 31 8.96 61.98 -14.82
CA ASP A 31 9.14 62.20 -13.38
C ASP A 31 8.91 60.95 -12.51
N ASN A 32 8.35 59.88 -13.07
CA ASN A 32 8.18 58.59 -12.38
C ASN A 32 9.27 57.58 -12.77
N LYS A 33 10.32 58.01 -13.49
CA LYS A 33 11.40 57.13 -13.96
C LYS A 33 12.10 56.41 -12.80
N GLU A 34 12.41 57.12 -11.71
CA GLU A 34 13.08 56.54 -10.55
C GLU A 34 12.20 55.46 -9.88
N LEU A 35 10.89 55.74 -9.70
CA LEU A 35 9.96 54.76 -9.17
C LEU A 35 9.86 53.52 -10.07
N LYS A 36 9.83 53.73 -11.39
CA LYS A 36 9.77 52.65 -12.38
C LYS A 36 11.00 51.76 -12.34
N GLU A 37 12.19 52.35 -12.20
CA GLU A 37 13.45 51.63 -12.02
C GLU A 37 13.47 50.87 -10.69
N LYS A 38 12.93 51.48 -9.62
CA LYS A 38 12.81 50.87 -8.28
C LYS A 38 11.87 49.67 -8.24
N ARG A 39 10.64 49.78 -8.77
CA ARG A 39 9.57 48.78 -8.52
C ARG A 39 9.37 47.75 -9.62
N LYS A 40 9.85 47.98 -10.85
CA LYS A 40 9.84 47.07 -12.03
C LYS A 40 8.45 46.56 -12.51
N ASN A 41 7.51 46.28 -11.60
CA ASN A 41 6.14 45.87 -11.83
C ASN A 41 5.17 46.96 -11.35
N PRO A 42 4.31 47.53 -12.22
CA PRO A 42 3.40 48.61 -11.87
C PRO A 42 2.29 48.21 -10.88
N ASN A 43 2.11 46.90 -10.62
CA ASN A 43 1.10 46.40 -9.70
C ASN A 43 1.65 46.10 -8.28
N ILE A 44 2.95 46.33 -8.05
CA ILE A 44 3.62 46.09 -6.76
C ILE A 44 4.27 47.41 -6.33
N LEU A 45 3.57 48.17 -5.51
CA LEU A 45 4.04 49.43 -4.92
C LEU A 45 4.13 49.30 -3.41
N TYR A 46 4.86 50.20 -2.75
CA TYR A 46 4.99 50.22 -1.29
C TYR A 46 4.49 51.53 -0.69
N PRO A 47 3.90 51.53 0.52
CA PRO A 47 3.51 52.75 1.18
C PRO A 47 4.66 53.76 1.27
N GLY A 48 4.35 55.02 0.93
CA GLY A 48 5.34 56.11 0.88
C GLY A 48 6.10 56.23 -0.44
N ASP A 49 5.95 55.31 -1.39
CA ASP A 49 6.38 55.57 -2.76
C ASP A 49 5.62 56.78 -3.33
N GLU A 50 6.31 57.63 -4.09
CA GLU A 50 5.75 58.87 -4.64
C GLU A 50 5.49 58.73 -6.14
N ILE A 51 4.28 59.07 -6.57
CA ILE A 51 3.88 59.09 -7.98
C ILE A 51 3.54 60.51 -8.37
N CYS A 52 4.31 61.07 -9.31
CA CYS A 52 3.95 62.29 -9.99
C CYS A 52 2.72 62.05 -10.88
N VAL A 53 1.66 62.80 -10.60
CA VAL A 53 0.43 62.83 -11.39
C VAL A 53 0.45 64.13 -12.20
N PRO A 54 0.56 64.05 -13.54
CA PRO A 54 0.54 65.23 -14.40
C PRO A 54 -0.85 65.89 -14.40
N GLU A 55 -0.90 67.15 -14.84
CA GLU A 55 -2.19 67.79 -15.11
C GLU A 55 -2.86 67.13 -16.33
N LYS A 56 -4.19 67.10 -16.32
CA LYS A 56 -4.94 66.54 -17.45
C LYS A 56 -4.87 67.52 -18.61
N GLU A 57 -4.37 67.03 -19.74
CA GLU A 57 -4.47 67.76 -21.00
C GLU A 57 -5.86 67.54 -21.59
N GLU A 58 -6.51 68.63 -21.99
CA GLU A 58 -7.77 68.55 -22.72
C GLU A 58 -7.51 68.01 -24.13
N LYS A 59 -8.22 66.92 -24.47
CA LYS A 59 -8.20 66.36 -25.82
C LYS A 59 -9.53 66.64 -26.50
N TYR A 60 -9.47 67.31 -27.63
CA TYR A 60 -10.63 67.54 -28.49
C TYR A 60 -10.69 66.46 -29.57
N GLU A 61 -11.85 65.81 -29.71
CA GLU A 61 -12.14 64.85 -30.78
C GLU A 61 -13.26 65.42 -31.65
N SER A 62 -13.04 65.48 -32.96
CA SER A 62 -14.04 65.96 -33.90
C SER A 62 -15.16 64.93 -34.08
N GLY A 63 -16.42 65.34 -33.99
CA GLY A 63 -17.58 64.49 -34.17
C GLY A 63 -18.72 65.20 -34.90
N GLU A 64 -19.37 64.50 -35.82
CA GLU A 64 -20.51 65.03 -36.57
C GLU A 64 -21.73 65.26 -35.66
N THR A 65 -22.34 66.45 -35.77
CA THR A 65 -23.61 66.79 -35.10
C THR A 65 -24.74 65.89 -35.56
N GLY A 66 -25.54 65.35 -34.64
CA GLY A 66 -26.69 64.49 -34.94
C GLY A 66 -26.39 62.99 -35.02
N LYS A 67 -25.12 62.56 -34.99
CA LYS A 67 -24.72 61.15 -34.88
C LYS A 67 -24.39 60.77 -33.44
N LYS A 68 -24.66 59.50 -33.07
CA LYS A 68 -24.23 58.92 -31.80
C LYS A 68 -22.75 58.51 -31.90
N HIS A 69 -21.92 59.06 -31.03
CA HIS A 69 -20.50 58.71 -30.91
C HIS A 69 -20.28 57.79 -29.70
N ARG A 70 -19.47 56.75 -29.85
CA ARG A 70 -19.14 55.80 -28.76
C ARG A 70 -17.71 56.06 -28.27
N PHE A 71 -17.60 56.55 -27.04
CA PHE A 71 -16.34 56.63 -26.32
C PHE A 71 -16.13 55.37 -25.48
N VAL A 72 -14.92 54.80 -25.52
CA VAL A 72 -14.58 53.60 -24.75
C VAL A 72 -13.53 53.99 -23.70
N VAL A 73 -13.89 53.84 -22.43
CA VAL A 73 -12.94 54.02 -21.32
C VAL A 73 -11.88 52.92 -21.41
N LYS A 74 -10.62 53.33 -21.57
CA LYS A 74 -9.46 52.43 -21.50
C LYS A 74 -9.06 52.23 -20.04
N GLY A 75 -8.61 51.03 -19.69
CA GLY A 75 -8.02 50.75 -18.37
C GLY A 75 -8.87 49.86 -17.46
N LYS A 76 -9.40 48.74 -17.95
CA LYS A 76 -9.81 47.63 -17.06
C LYS A 76 -8.54 46.97 -16.51
N ALA A 77 -8.58 46.55 -15.24
CA ALA A 77 -7.52 45.71 -14.67
C ALA A 77 -7.89 44.24 -14.87
N THR A 78 -6.89 43.37 -15.00
CA THR A 78 -7.10 41.91 -15.10
C THR A 78 -6.56 41.26 -13.85
N LEU A 79 -7.41 40.52 -13.14
CA LEU A 79 -7.00 39.65 -12.05
C LEU A 79 -6.67 38.28 -12.62
N ARG A 80 -5.48 37.78 -12.28
CA ARG A 80 -5.00 36.44 -12.66
C ARG A 80 -4.68 35.65 -11.42
N ILE A 81 -5.29 34.48 -11.27
CA ILE A 81 -5.04 33.58 -10.14
C ILE A 81 -4.89 32.18 -10.69
N GLN A 82 -3.85 31.48 -10.26
CA GLN A 82 -3.73 30.05 -10.52
C GLN A 82 -4.13 29.29 -9.27
N VAL A 83 -5.01 28.30 -9.43
CA VAL A 83 -5.47 27.46 -8.34
C VAL A 83 -4.97 26.05 -8.53
N LEU A 84 -4.38 25.52 -7.46
CA LEU A 84 -3.84 24.18 -7.41
C LEU A 84 -4.58 23.39 -6.33
N ARG A 85 -4.89 22.13 -6.63
CA ARG A 85 -5.46 21.16 -5.68
C ARG A 85 -4.42 20.06 -5.47
N ASP A 86 -3.99 19.90 -4.23
CA ASP A 86 -3.01 18.88 -3.83
C ASP A 86 -1.69 18.95 -4.64
N GLY A 87 -1.25 20.15 -5.01
CA GLY A 87 -0.03 20.36 -5.79
C GLY A 87 -0.21 20.39 -7.31
N VAL A 88 -1.40 20.03 -7.81
CA VAL A 88 -1.72 19.86 -9.24
C VAL A 88 -2.66 20.97 -9.71
N PRO A 89 -2.52 21.49 -10.95
CA PRO A 89 -3.50 22.39 -11.56
C PRO A 89 -4.93 21.92 -11.40
N TRP A 90 -5.77 22.73 -10.77
CA TRP A 90 -7.19 22.38 -10.62
C TRP A 90 -7.93 22.76 -11.89
N ALA A 91 -7.76 21.94 -12.93
CA ALA A 91 -8.36 22.14 -14.25
C ALA A 91 -9.89 21.98 -14.22
N ASP A 92 -10.57 22.75 -15.09
CA ASP A 92 -12.02 22.73 -15.29
C ASP A 92 -12.84 22.91 -14.00
N ALA A 93 -12.25 23.52 -12.98
CA ALA A 93 -12.87 23.78 -11.70
C ALA A 93 -13.87 24.93 -11.84
N GLU A 94 -15.13 24.66 -11.49
CA GLU A 94 -16.15 25.71 -11.40
C GLU A 94 -15.73 26.74 -10.36
N TYR A 95 -15.70 28.01 -10.73
CA TYR A 95 -15.40 29.10 -9.81
C TYR A 95 -16.35 30.28 -10.01
N THR A 96 -16.50 31.09 -8.98
CA THR A 96 -17.17 32.39 -9.02
C THR A 96 -16.28 33.39 -8.28
N LEU A 97 -15.95 34.48 -8.97
CA LEU A 97 -15.18 35.58 -8.42
C LEU A 97 -16.12 36.71 -8.03
N GLU A 98 -16.20 36.99 -6.74
CA GLU A 98 -16.99 38.06 -6.17
C GLU A 98 -16.08 39.25 -5.91
N VAL A 99 -16.05 40.20 -6.84
CA VAL A 99 -15.32 41.48 -6.72
C VAL A 99 -16.31 42.59 -7.07
N GLU A 100 -16.29 43.67 -6.30
CA GLU A 100 -17.21 44.80 -6.49
C GLU A 100 -17.18 45.32 -7.94
N GLY A 101 -18.37 45.46 -8.55
CA GLY A 101 -18.53 45.90 -9.94
C GLY A 101 -18.23 44.84 -11.01
N THR A 102 -17.97 43.58 -10.63
CA THR A 102 -17.77 42.45 -11.56
C THR A 102 -19.02 41.57 -11.62
N PRO A 103 -19.49 41.13 -12.81
CA PRO A 103 -20.62 40.21 -12.91
C PRO A 103 -20.33 38.88 -12.18
N GLN A 104 -21.23 38.47 -11.29
CA GLN A 104 -21.16 37.19 -10.60
C GLN A 104 -21.60 36.05 -11.52
N THR A 105 -20.69 35.62 -12.38
CA THR A 105 -20.90 34.51 -13.31
C THR A 105 -20.04 33.32 -12.89
N THR A 106 -20.62 32.12 -12.89
CA THR A 106 -19.84 30.89 -12.70
C THR A 106 -19.07 30.57 -13.97
N LEU A 107 -17.75 30.47 -13.85
CA LEU A 107 -16.81 30.16 -14.92
C LEU A 107 -16.02 28.89 -14.56
N LYS A 108 -15.13 28.46 -15.44
CA LYS A 108 -14.20 27.35 -15.19
C LYS A 108 -12.76 27.78 -15.34
N THR A 109 -11.87 27.25 -14.50
CA THR A 109 -10.42 27.37 -14.69
C THR A 109 -10.00 26.67 -15.98
N ASP A 110 -8.91 27.12 -16.58
CA ASP A 110 -8.33 26.45 -17.74
C ASP A 110 -7.59 25.14 -17.34
N GLN A 111 -6.98 24.47 -18.31
CA GLN A 111 -6.21 23.23 -18.08
C GLN A 111 -4.97 23.43 -17.19
N LYS A 112 -4.52 24.67 -17.01
CA LYS A 112 -3.42 25.06 -16.12
C LYS A 112 -3.91 25.50 -14.75
N GLY A 113 -5.21 25.35 -14.46
CA GLY A 113 -5.84 25.83 -13.22
C GLY A 113 -5.88 27.36 -13.12
N MET A 114 -5.67 28.07 -14.23
CA MET A 114 -5.66 29.53 -14.29
C MET A 114 -7.09 30.07 -14.42
N LEU A 115 -7.36 31.16 -13.71
CA LEU A 115 -8.50 32.04 -13.96
C LEU A 115 -8.01 33.45 -14.27
N GLU A 116 -8.57 34.05 -15.31
CA GLU A 116 -8.32 35.43 -15.71
C GLU A 116 -9.66 36.18 -15.87
N GLN A 117 -9.86 37.25 -15.09
CA GLN A 117 -11.09 38.04 -15.16
C GLN A 117 -10.80 39.54 -15.08
N SER A 118 -11.51 40.31 -15.89
CA SER A 118 -11.46 41.78 -15.80
C SER A 118 -12.18 42.28 -14.55
N ILE A 119 -11.50 43.11 -13.78
CA ILE A 119 -12.01 43.79 -12.58
C ILE A 119 -11.91 45.31 -12.75
N LEU A 120 -12.64 46.05 -11.90
CA LEU A 120 -12.45 47.49 -11.79
C LEU A 120 -11.05 47.78 -11.21
N PRO A 121 -10.27 48.73 -11.76
CA PRO A 121 -8.93 49.01 -11.26
C PRO A 121 -8.87 49.49 -9.81
N GLY A 122 -9.96 50.07 -9.30
CA GLY A 122 -10.09 50.50 -7.91
C GLY A 122 -10.54 49.41 -6.93
N ALA A 123 -10.74 48.17 -7.39
CA ALA A 123 -11.17 47.08 -6.52
C ALA A 123 -10.09 46.74 -5.49
N LYS A 124 -10.46 46.70 -4.20
CA LYS A 124 -9.54 46.47 -3.08
C LYS A 124 -9.64 45.08 -2.48
N GLU A 125 -10.85 44.53 -2.46
CA GLU A 125 -11.14 43.23 -1.87
C GLU A 125 -11.99 42.39 -2.81
N GLY A 126 -11.96 41.08 -2.59
CA GLY A 126 -12.81 40.14 -3.30
C GLY A 126 -12.81 38.78 -2.63
N LYS A 127 -13.56 37.87 -3.22
CA LYS A 127 -13.70 36.50 -2.74
C LYS A 127 -13.74 35.54 -3.92
N LEU A 128 -12.87 34.53 -3.88
CA LEU A 128 -12.88 33.44 -4.84
C LEU A 128 -13.60 32.25 -4.21
N LEU A 129 -14.68 31.83 -4.86
CA LEU A 129 -15.41 30.62 -4.54
C LEU A 129 -15.09 29.56 -5.60
N ILE A 130 -14.53 28.41 -5.23
CA ILE A 130 -14.10 27.38 -6.19
C ILE A 130 -14.52 25.96 -5.79
N GLY A 131 -14.99 25.18 -6.76
CA GLY A 131 -15.59 23.85 -6.59
C GLY A 131 -17.10 23.84 -6.80
N LYS A 132 -17.69 22.64 -6.91
CA LYS A 132 -19.15 22.43 -7.04
C LYS A 132 -19.88 22.93 -5.79
N LYS A 133 -21.13 23.39 -5.92
CA LYS A 133 -21.94 23.97 -4.82
C LYS A 133 -21.95 23.17 -3.50
N SER A 134 -21.87 21.84 -3.55
CA SER A 134 -21.85 20.98 -2.34
C SER A 134 -20.48 20.85 -1.66
N GLN A 135 -19.40 21.34 -2.27
CA GLN A 135 -18.00 21.23 -1.81
C GLN A 135 -17.18 22.51 -2.10
N GLN A 136 -17.84 23.66 -2.20
CA GLN A 136 -17.21 24.92 -2.59
C GLN A 136 -16.27 25.44 -1.49
N ARG A 137 -15.05 25.83 -1.86
CA ARG A 137 -14.07 26.47 -0.97
C ARG A 137 -14.04 27.96 -1.22
N GLU A 138 -13.81 28.71 -0.15
CA GLU A 138 -13.78 30.17 -0.13
C GLU A 138 -12.37 30.68 0.17
N PHE A 139 -11.91 31.63 -0.65
CA PHE A 139 -10.63 32.31 -0.49
C PHE A 139 -10.85 33.83 -0.50
N PRO A 140 -10.65 34.53 0.61
CA PRO A 140 -10.67 36.00 0.63
C PRO A 140 -9.44 36.55 -0.09
N LEU A 141 -9.64 37.59 -0.90
CA LEU A 141 -8.62 38.23 -1.73
C LEU A 141 -8.41 39.68 -1.29
N LYS A 142 -7.16 40.07 -1.07
CA LYS A 142 -6.74 41.46 -0.87
C LYS A 142 -5.98 41.94 -2.10
N ILE A 143 -6.63 42.71 -2.95
CA ILE A 143 -6.12 43.14 -4.26
C ILE A 143 -5.19 44.34 -4.04
N GLY A 144 -3.97 44.29 -4.61
CA GLY A 144 -2.97 45.36 -4.46
C GLY A 144 -2.18 45.34 -3.14
N HIS A 145 -2.35 44.32 -2.29
CA HIS A 145 -1.71 44.24 -0.97
C HIS A 145 -0.36 43.48 -0.95
N LEU A 146 0.14 43.00 -2.09
CA LEU A 146 1.42 42.30 -2.15
C LEU A 146 2.56 43.32 -2.14
N ASP A 147 3.28 43.40 -1.02
CA ASP A 147 4.43 44.28 -0.88
C ASP A 147 5.62 43.80 -1.76
N PRO A 148 6.56 44.69 -2.11
CA PRO A 148 7.79 44.35 -2.83
C PRO A 148 8.61 43.27 -2.10
N VAL A 149 9.39 42.47 -2.83
CA VAL A 149 10.14 41.34 -2.20
C VAL A 149 11.25 41.83 -1.27
N GLU A 150 11.66 43.08 -1.43
CA GLU A 150 12.65 43.75 -0.62
C GLU A 150 12.14 43.99 0.81
N GLU A 151 10.81 43.96 1.01
CA GLU A 151 10.15 44.19 2.30
C GLU A 151 9.78 42.86 2.97
N VAL A 152 9.90 42.79 4.30
CA VAL A 152 9.64 41.57 5.09
C VAL A 152 8.25 40.99 4.82
N ARG A 153 7.21 41.85 4.77
CA ARG A 153 5.83 41.46 4.43
C ARG A 153 5.73 40.85 3.04
N GLY A 154 6.52 41.34 2.09
CA GLY A 154 6.57 40.84 0.73
C GLY A 154 7.19 39.45 0.66
N VAL A 155 8.21 39.16 1.47
CA VAL A 155 8.79 37.81 1.60
C VAL A 155 7.81 36.85 2.26
N GLN A 156 7.22 37.25 3.40
CA GLN A 156 6.20 36.47 4.11
C GLN A 156 5.03 36.08 3.19
N ALA A 157 4.47 37.04 2.43
CA ALA A 157 3.36 36.79 1.52
C ALA A 157 3.71 35.80 0.40
N ARG A 158 4.93 35.91 -0.17
CA ARG A 158 5.40 35.02 -1.23
C ARG A 158 5.66 33.61 -0.73
N LEU A 159 6.36 33.45 0.39
CA LEU A 159 6.58 32.13 1.02
C LEU A 159 5.28 31.48 1.46
N LYS A 160 4.27 32.27 1.88
CA LYS A 160 2.93 31.76 2.20
C LYS A 160 2.20 31.23 0.97
N ASN A 161 2.32 31.92 -0.16
CA ASN A 161 1.78 31.43 -1.45
C ASN A 161 2.50 30.16 -1.93
N LEU A 162 3.78 29.97 -1.57
CA LEU A 162 4.53 28.73 -1.79
C LEU A 162 4.26 27.64 -0.76
N LEU A 163 3.40 27.90 0.23
CA LEU A 163 3.09 26.99 1.35
C LEU A 163 4.30 26.67 2.25
N LEU A 164 5.34 27.51 2.22
CA LEU A 164 6.56 27.38 3.04
C LEU A 164 6.46 28.16 4.36
N TYR A 165 5.56 29.14 4.46
CA TYR A 165 5.39 30.00 5.63
C TYR A 165 3.95 29.96 6.16
N GLN A 166 3.77 29.51 7.41
CA GLN A 166 2.46 29.41 8.07
C GLN A 166 2.16 30.55 9.04
N GLY A 167 3.11 31.47 9.27
CA GLY A 167 2.96 32.61 10.19
C GLY A 167 2.12 33.78 9.64
N PRO A 168 1.92 34.83 10.45
CA PRO A 168 1.25 36.06 10.04
C PRO A 168 2.06 36.88 9.03
N ILE A 169 1.39 37.63 8.15
CA ILE A 169 2.04 38.61 7.26
C ILE A 169 1.97 39.97 7.97
N ASP A 170 2.86 40.20 8.93
CA ASP A 170 2.88 41.37 9.80
C ASP A 170 4.14 42.24 9.63
N GLY A 171 5.12 41.78 8.86
CA GLY A 171 6.39 42.46 8.65
C GLY A 171 7.41 42.29 9.76
N THR A 172 7.14 41.40 10.72
CA THR A 172 8.09 41.04 11.76
C THR A 172 8.97 39.88 11.32
N GLU A 173 10.28 40.00 11.55
CA GLU A 173 11.19 38.87 11.44
C GLU A 173 11.00 37.96 12.65
N ASN A 174 10.21 36.91 12.47
CA ASN A 174 9.93 35.91 13.49
C ASN A 174 10.61 34.58 13.13
N GLU A 175 10.70 33.67 14.10
CA GLU A 175 11.37 32.39 13.94
C GLU A 175 10.78 31.55 12.79
N ALA A 176 9.45 31.58 12.63
CA ALA A 176 8.76 30.90 11.53
C ALA A 176 9.17 31.46 10.14
N LEU A 177 9.49 32.76 10.05
CA LEU A 177 9.99 33.38 8.82
C LEU A 177 11.43 32.97 8.56
N THR A 178 12.29 32.99 9.59
CA THR A 178 13.68 32.50 9.51
C THR A 178 13.72 31.06 9.01
N GLU A 179 12.87 30.18 9.55
CA GLU A 179 12.74 28.79 9.12
C GLU A 179 12.27 28.68 7.66
N ALA A 180 11.20 29.41 7.30
CA ALA A 180 10.67 29.38 5.94
C ALA A 180 11.68 29.88 4.90
N VAL A 181 12.50 30.88 5.26
CA VAL A 181 13.61 31.39 4.43
C VAL A 181 14.70 30.34 4.30
N ALA A 182 15.11 29.69 5.40
CA ALA A 182 16.13 28.64 5.36
C ALA A 182 15.70 27.46 4.47
N VAL A 183 14.43 27.05 4.58
CA VAL A 183 13.83 26.00 3.72
C VAL A 183 13.84 26.43 2.26
N PHE A 184 13.47 27.69 1.98
CA PHE A 184 13.45 28.21 0.61
C PHE A 184 14.85 28.35 0.00
N GLN A 185 15.84 28.83 0.76
CA GLN A 185 17.24 28.87 0.34
C GLN A 185 17.76 27.48 0.01
N GLY A 186 17.45 26.49 0.86
CA GLY A 186 17.79 25.10 0.61
C GLY A 186 17.17 24.54 -0.66
N TYR A 187 15.89 24.85 -0.89
CA TYR A 187 15.18 24.45 -2.11
C TYR A 187 15.81 25.07 -3.37
N CYS A 188 16.23 26.32 -3.31
CA CYS A 188 16.85 27.03 -4.45
C CYS A 188 18.36 26.79 -4.61
N GLU A 189 18.95 25.87 -3.84
CA GLU A 189 20.39 25.60 -3.81
C GLU A 189 21.24 26.83 -3.46
N LEU A 190 20.69 27.74 -2.65
CA LEU A 190 21.38 28.90 -2.12
C LEU A 190 22.09 28.58 -0.81
N THR A 191 22.97 29.48 -0.36
CA THR A 191 23.57 29.37 0.97
C THR A 191 22.47 29.52 2.02
N VAL A 192 22.32 28.53 2.90
CA VAL A 192 21.22 28.52 3.89
C VAL A 192 21.65 29.31 5.10
N THR A 193 21.17 30.54 5.17
CA THR A 193 21.45 31.48 6.26
C THR A 193 20.23 31.70 7.16
N GLY A 194 19.02 31.44 6.65
CA GLY A 194 17.75 31.78 7.30
C GLY A 194 17.50 33.30 7.38
N LYS A 195 18.37 34.11 6.75
CA LYS A 195 18.34 35.57 6.81
C LYS A 195 17.76 36.17 5.54
N LEU A 196 17.11 37.32 5.69
CA LEU A 196 16.52 38.10 4.59
C LEU A 196 17.55 38.98 3.84
N ASP A 197 18.83 38.95 4.20
CA ASP A 197 19.89 39.78 3.61
C ASP A 197 20.47 39.21 2.30
N ASP A 198 20.04 38.01 1.91
CA ASP A 198 20.45 37.35 0.68
C ASP A 198 19.64 37.86 -0.53
N GLU A 199 20.24 38.74 -1.32
CA GLU A 199 19.62 39.29 -2.54
C GLU A 199 19.36 38.22 -3.61
N ASP A 200 20.16 37.15 -3.66
CA ASP A 200 19.92 36.02 -4.57
C ASP A 200 18.67 35.23 -4.15
N MET A 201 18.43 35.10 -2.84
CA MET A 201 17.20 34.51 -2.29
C MET A 201 15.96 35.30 -2.69
N LYS A 202 15.95 36.62 -2.48
CA LYS A 202 14.82 37.48 -2.86
C LYS A 202 14.52 37.39 -4.37
N LYS A 203 15.57 37.39 -5.19
CA LYS A 203 15.45 37.24 -6.64
C LYS A 203 14.86 35.87 -7.01
N LYS A 204 15.38 34.78 -6.45
CA LYS A 204 14.86 33.42 -6.66
C LYS A 204 13.40 33.29 -6.23
N LEU A 205 13.01 33.93 -5.13
CA LEU A 205 11.63 33.93 -4.63
C LEU A 205 10.65 34.55 -5.63
N GLN A 206 11.05 35.63 -6.31
CA GLN A 206 10.27 36.21 -7.40
C GLN A 206 10.23 35.28 -8.63
N GLU A 207 11.36 34.70 -9.01
CA GLU A 207 11.47 33.79 -10.15
C GLU A 207 10.62 32.52 -9.98
N GLU A 208 10.63 31.88 -8.80
CA GLU A 208 9.90 30.63 -8.56
C GLU A 208 8.38 30.79 -8.60
N LEU A 209 7.84 31.88 -8.04
CA LEU A 209 6.41 32.18 -8.18
C LEU A 209 6.01 32.46 -9.63
N GLN A 210 6.88 33.13 -10.39
CA GLN A 210 6.67 33.34 -11.82
C GLN A 210 6.72 32.01 -12.59
N LYS A 211 7.66 31.13 -12.26
CA LYS A 211 7.74 29.77 -12.84
C LYS A 211 6.48 28.96 -12.55
N ILE A 212 5.91 29.02 -11.35
CA ILE A 212 4.66 28.31 -11.04
C ILE A 212 3.54 28.78 -11.96
N HIS A 213 3.40 30.10 -12.15
CA HIS A 213 2.42 30.66 -13.07
C HIS A 213 2.63 30.21 -14.53
N ASP A 214 3.88 30.05 -14.97
CA ASP A 214 4.21 29.69 -16.35
C ASP A 214 4.14 28.16 -16.61
N THR A 215 4.58 27.36 -15.64
CA THR A 215 4.78 25.90 -15.75
C THR A 215 3.69 25.05 -15.09
N SER A 216 2.84 25.66 -14.25
CA SER A 216 1.72 25.00 -13.57
C SER A 216 2.12 23.84 -12.66
N GLN A 217 3.32 23.87 -12.09
CA GLN A 217 3.80 22.89 -11.12
C GLN A 217 4.26 23.59 -9.84
N LEU A 218 3.77 23.15 -8.68
CA LEU A 218 4.37 23.55 -7.40
C LEU A 218 5.74 22.89 -7.24
N PRO A 219 6.72 23.60 -6.67
CA PRO A 219 8.06 23.06 -6.43
C PRO A 219 8.08 21.97 -5.34
N VAL A 220 7.05 21.89 -4.49
CA VAL A 220 6.92 20.93 -3.38
C VAL A 220 5.45 20.61 -3.08
N SER A 221 5.17 19.36 -2.69
CA SER A 221 3.87 18.98 -2.12
C SER A 221 3.77 19.51 -0.68
N PRO A 222 2.67 20.19 -0.28
CA PRO A 222 2.52 20.77 1.06
C PRO A 222 2.54 19.77 2.23
N LEU A 223 2.50 18.46 1.96
CA LEU A 223 2.64 17.40 2.96
C LEU A 223 4.11 17.08 3.33
N SER A 224 5.08 17.80 2.75
CA SER A 224 6.52 17.54 2.95
C SER A 224 7.17 18.41 4.02
N ILE A 225 6.43 19.36 4.62
CA ILE A 225 6.98 20.37 5.53
C ILE A 225 6.02 20.54 6.71
N MET A 226 6.29 19.82 7.81
CA MET A 226 5.75 20.16 9.12
C MET A 226 6.81 20.96 9.89
N PRO A 227 6.45 22.04 10.61
CA PRO A 227 7.36 22.63 11.57
C PRO A 227 7.54 21.66 12.75
N LEU A 228 8.78 21.26 13.03
CA LEU A 228 9.16 20.57 14.25
C LEU A 228 8.87 21.51 15.43
N SER A 229 7.96 21.13 16.33
CA SER A 229 7.87 21.77 17.63
C SER A 229 9.18 21.53 18.40
N VAL A 230 9.86 22.61 18.77
CA VAL A 230 11.13 22.68 19.52
C VAL A 230 11.13 21.73 20.72
N LEU A 231 11.93 20.65 20.65
CA LEU A 231 12.32 19.88 21.83
C LEU A 231 13.56 20.53 22.45
N LYS A 232 13.38 21.18 23.60
CA LYS A 232 14.50 21.66 24.43
C LYS A 232 15.20 20.47 25.06
N ASN A 233 16.52 20.40 24.95
CA ASN A 233 17.34 19.46 25.71
C ASN A 233 17.57 19.98 27.15
N GLU A 234 17.93 19.05 28.05
CA GLU A 234 18.02 19.25 29.51
C GLU A 234 19.09 20.25 30.00
N LYS A 235 19.75 21.00 29.10
CA LYS A 235 20.84 21.94 29.47
C LYS A 235 20.66 23.39 29.00
N GLY A 236 19.55 23.72 28.35
CA GLY A 236 19.16 25.13 28.13
C GLY A 236 20.08 25.95 27.20
N THR A 237 20.93 25.32 26.39
CA THR A 237 21.72 26.00 25.36
C THR A 237 21.13 25.72 23.97
N GLU A 238 20.66 26.78 23.32
CA GLU A 238 20.17 26.78 21.94
C GLU A 238 21.35 26.65 20.97
N GLU A 239 21.54 25.48 20.37
CA GLU A 239 22.42 25.33 19.22
C GLU A 239 21.54 25.10 17.98
N LYS A 240 21.32 26.18 17.22
CA LYS A 240 20.56 26.16 15.96
C LYS A 240 21.46 25.64 14.85
N SER A 241 21.45 24.35 14.58
CA SER A 241 22.08 23.76 13.39
C SER A 241 21.04 23.58 12.29
N TYR A 242 21.06 24.47 11.29
CA TYR A 242 20.37 24.27 10.02
C TYR A 242 21.33 23.59 9.05
N TYR A 243 21.04 22.35 8.63
CA TYR A 243 21.77 21.73 7.53
C TYR A 243 20.83 21.27 6.42
N VAL A 244 20.99 21.94 5.29
CA VAL A 244 20.59 21.47 3.98
C VAL A 244 21.54 20.37 3.54
N CYS A 245 20.94 19.29 3.05
CA CYS A 245 21.58 18.15 2.40
C CYS A 245 22.65 18.64 1.40
N ARG A 246 23.92 18.59 1.78
CA ARG A 246 24.99 18.47 0.79
C ARG A 246 24.91 17.07 0.22
N SER A 247 24.75 16.98 -1.09
CA SER A 247 25.16 15.82 -1.85
C SER A 247 26.60 15.48 -1.45
N VAL A 248 26.81 14.26 -0.97
CA VAL A 248 28.16 13.72 -0.78
C VAL A 248 28.69 13.41 -2.18
N ALA A 249 29.24 14.43 -2.83
CA ALA A 249 30.14 14.29 -3.96
C ALA A 249 31.41 15.06 -3.58
N GLU A 250 32.55 14.36 -3.66
CA GLU A 250 33.91 14.84 -3.41
C GLU A 250 34.41 14.76 -1.96
N GLU A 251 34.68 13.54 -1.50
CA GLU A 251 35.86 13.27 -0.67
C GLU A 251 36.51 11.97 -1.15
N LYS A 252 37.61 12.10 -1.91
CA LYS A 252 38.55 11.02 -2.19
C LYS A 252 39.39 10.78 -0.93
N GLU A 253 38.80 10.19 0.09
CA GLU A 253 39.55 9.49 1.13
C GLU A 253 39.07 8.06 1.21
N LYS A 254 40.02 7.13 1.41
CA LYS A 254 39.82 5.69 1.46
C LYS A 254 38.81 5.32 2.56
N CYS A 255 37.54 5.36 2.22
CA CYS A 255 36.45 4.94 3.09
C CYS A 255 36.17 3.46 2.84
N ASN A 256 35.94 2.69 3.90
CA ASN A 256 35.42 1.31 3.86
C ASN A 256 33.96 1.25 3.35
N THR A 257 33.58 2.16 2.45
CA THR A 257 32.29 2.22 1.78
C THR A 257 32.13 1.01 0.87
N PHE A 258 30.98 0.36 0.99
CA PHE A 258 30.43 -0.69 0.13
C PHE A 258 30.86 -0.50 -1.36
N ASP A 259 32.00 -1.06 -1.79
CA ASP A 259 32.42 -1.07 -3.21
C ASP A 259 31.65 -2.17 -3.94
N CYS A 260 30.31 -2.08 -3.92
CA CYS A 260 29.48 -2.87 -4.81
C CYS A 260 29.28 -2.07 -6.09
N ARG A 261 30.16 -2.27 -7.07
CA ARG A 261 29.90 -1.83 -8.46
C ARG A 261 28.76 -2.62 -9.12
N THR A 262 28.04 -3.43 -8.35
CA THR A 262 26.97 -4.31 -8.80
C THR A 262 25.87 -4.33 -7.74
N VAL A 263 25.00 -3.32 -7.73
CA VAL A 263 23.86 -3.26 -6.80
C VAL A 263 22.77 -4.19 -7.31
N VAL A 264 22.31 -5.13 -6.49
CA VAL A 264 21.06 -5.89 -6.70
C VAL A 264 20.10 -5.45 -5.60
N ALA A 265 19.03 -4.73 -5.93
CA ALA A 265 17.86 -4.65 -5.05
C ALA A 265 17.03 -5.91 -5.26
N ILE A 266 16.23 -6.39 -4.31
CA ILE A 266 15.29 -7.49 -4.44
C ILE A 266 13.92 -6.98 -3.99
N ASP A 267 12.90 -7.26 -4.80
CA ASP A 267 11.51 -7.19 -4.36
C ASP A 267 11.18 -8.55 -3.73
N ALA A 268 11.18 -8.60 -2.39
CA ALA A 268 11.12 -9.85 -1.65
C ALA A 268 9.71 -10.46 -1.61
N HIS A 269 8.69 -9.79 -2.12
CA HIS A 269 7.32 -10.27 -2.08
C HIS A 269 6.50 -9.71 -3.25
N MET A 270 6.27 -10.56 -4.24
CA MET A 270 5.32 -10.30 -5.32
C MET A 270 4.46 -11.53 -5.61
N HIS A 271 3.33 -11.29 -6.27
CA HIS A 271 2.43 -12.31 -6.78
C HIS A 271 2.37 -12.19 -8.31
N VAL A 272 2.36 -13.34 -9.01
CA VAL A 272 2.17 -13.43 -10.46
C VAL A 272 1.04 -14.38 -10.87
N MET A 273 0.25 -14.85 -9.90
CA MET A 273 -0.87 -15.75 -10.19
C MET A 273 -1.98 -15.03 -10.96
N SER A 274 -2.60 -15.74 -11.90
CA SER A 274 -3.81 -15.24 -12.56
C SER A 274 -4.94 -15.04 -11.56
N ALA A 275 -5.71 -13.96 -11.68
CA ALA A 275 -6.94 -13.80 -10.88
C ALA A 275 -7.95 -14.95 -11.12
N HIS A 276 -7.83 -15.64 -12.26
CA HIS A 276 -8.54 -16.88 -12.57
C HIS A 276 -8.20 -18.03 -11.62
N CYS A 277 -7.12 -17.98 -10.84
CA CYS A 277 -6.85 -18.98 -9.83
C CYS A 277 -7.79 -18.90 -8.63
N THR A 278 -8.46 -17.77 -8.43
CA THR A 278 -9.27 -17.52 -7.24
C THR A 278 -10.70 -18.01 -7.49
N PRO A 279 -11.25 -18.91 -6.66
CA PRO A 279 -12.61 -19.39 -6.82
C PRO A 279 -13.64 -18.26 -6.77
N ALA A 280 -14.69 -18.35 -7.60
CA ALA A 280 -15.77 -17.36 -7.61
C ALA A 280 -16.34 -17.04 -6.21
N PRO A 281 -16.55 -18.00 -5.28
CA PRO A 281 -16.99 -17.68 -3.92
C PRO A 281 -16.06 -16.75 -3.12
N ILE A 282 -14.74 -16.82 -3.38
CA ILE A 282 -13.74 -15.96 -2.73
C ILE A 282 -13.68 -14.59 -3.43
N ILE A 283 -13.69 -14.59 -4.78
CA ILE A 283 -13.78 -13.37 -5.60
C ILE A 283 -15.03 -12.57 -5.20
N ASP A 284 -16.20 -13.20 -5.21
CA ASP A 284 -17.46 -12.56 -4.85
C ASP A 284 -17.41 -11.97 -3.45
N LYS A 285 -16.83 -12.65 -2.45
CA LYS A 285 -16.68 -12.09 -1.10
C LYS A 285 -15.76 -10.85 -1.08
N ILE A 286 -14.62 -10.91 -1.77
CA ILE A 286 -13.66 -9.80 -1.88
C ILE A 286 -14.28 -8.58 -2.58
N PHE A 287 -15.06 -8.78 -3.64
CA PHE A 287 -15.65 -7.68 -4.43
C PHE A 287 -17.00 -7.19 -3.87
N TYR A 288 -17.81 -8.05 -3.24
CA TYR A 288 -19.09 -7.67 -2.65
C TYR A 288 -18.91 -6.74 -1.44
N ASP A 289 -17.90 -6.99 -0.60
CA ASP A 289 -17.53 -6.10 0.51
C ASP A 289 -17.08 -4.72 -0.01
N LYS A 290 -16.34 -4.67 -1.12
CA LYS A 290 -15.94 -3.42 -1.79
C LYS A 290 -17.13 -2.67 -2.44
N ILE A 291 -18.11 -3.38 -3.01
CA ILE A 291 -19.31 -2.79 -3.62
C ILE A 291 -20.26 -2.21 -2.53
N HIS A 292 -20.36 -2.84 -1.37
CA HIS A 292 -21.19 -2.33 -0.28
C HIS A 292 -20.63 -1.06 0.38
N PHE A 293 -19.31 -0.90 0.41
CA PHE A 293 -18.68 0.34 0.87
C PHE A 293 -19.02 1.55 -0.04
N ARG A 294 -19.12 1.34 -1.35
CA ARG A 294 -19.53 2.40 -2.31
C ARG A 294 -21.02 2.74 -2.23
N LYS A 295 -21.91 1.78 -1.92
CA LYS A 295 -23.35 2.05 -1.80
C LYS A 295 -23.74 2.91 -0.59
N ARG A 296 -22.92 2.98 0.46
CA ARG A 296 -23.20 3.81 1.64
C ARG A 296 -22.91 5.31 1.46
N GLN A 297 -22.27 5.73 0.36
CA GLN A 297 -21.98 7.16 0.07
C GLN A 297 -22.93 7.85 -0.94
N GLY A 298 -24.13 7.29 -1.14
CA GLY A 298 -25.27 8.02 -1.71
C GLY A 298 -25.35 8.08 -3.25
N GLY A 299 -26.54 7.81 -3.78
CA GLY A 299 -26.96 8.14 -5.15
C GLY A 299 -27.41 6.95 -6.00
N LEU A 300 -28.69 6.97 -6.42
CA LEU A 300 -29.33 6.05 -7.36
C LEU A 300 -28.58 5.97 -8.71
N GLY A 301 -28.45 4.77 -9.25
CA GLY A 301 -28.05 4.52 -10.64
C GLY A 301 -27.74 3.05 -10.90
N LEU A 302 -28.70 2.35 -11.50
CA LEU A 302 -28.52 1.02 -12.11
C LEU A 302 -27.52 1.10 -13.28
N SER A 303 -26.91 -0.06 -13.57
CA SER A 303 -26.00 -0.36 -14.71
C SER A 303 -24.72 0.47 -14.78
N ASN A 304 -23.67 -0.04 -14.15
CA ASN A 304 -22.27 -0.04 -14.62
C ASN A 304 -21.47 -0.83 -13.58
N VAL A 305 -21.62 -2.16 -13.61
CA VAL A 305 -20.52 -3.01 -13.12
C VAL A 305 -19.40 -2.71 -14.09
N VAL A 306 -18.45 -1.88 -13.65
CA VAL A 306 -17.20 -1.66 -14.38
C VAL A 306 -16.61 -3.05 -14.60
N ASP A 307 -16.50 -3.47 -15.87
CA ASP A 307 -15.61 -4.58 -16.24
C ASP A 307 -14.24 -4.20 -15.70
N LEU A 308 -13.84 -4.83 -14.60
CA LEU A 308 -12.59 -4.49 -13.94
C LEU A 308 -11.38 -5.11 -14.65
N GLU A 309 -11.55 -5.81 -15.79
CA GLU A 309 -10.48 -6.61 -16.45
C GLU A 309 -9.72 -7.52 -15.47
N ILE A 310 -10.34 -7.85 -14.32
CA ILE A 310 -9.75 -8.70 -13.29
C ILE A 310 -9.94 -10.13 -13.77
N GLY A 311 -8.82 -10.72 -14.23
CA GLY A 311 -8.81 -12.05 -14.83
C GLY A 311 -9.13 -11.99 -16.32
N GLU A 312 -8.23 -11.45 -17.13
CA GLU A 312 -8.15 -11.81 -18.56
C GLU A 312 -6.77 -12.42 -18.91
N LYS A 313 -5.79 -12.29 -18.01
CA LYS A 313 -4.40 -12.70 -18.25
C LYS A 313 -4.08 -13.99 -17.50
N CYS A 314 -3.43 -14.92 -18.19
CA CYS A 314 -2.87 -16.11 -17.58
C CYS A 314 -1.65 -15.77 -16.71
N THR A 315 -1.23 -16.71 -15.87
CA THR A 315 -0.08 -16.56 -14.96
C THR A 315 1.20 -16.16 -15.72
N SER A 316 1.45 -16.72 -16.91
CA SER A 316 2.63 -16.37 -17.71
C SER A 316 2.63 -14.91 -18.18
N ASP A 317 1.48 -14.38 -18.60
CA ASP A 317 1.37 -13.00 -19.10
C ASP A 317 1.57 -11.97 -17.98
N ILE A 318 1.07 -12.30 -16.79
CA ILE A 318 1.24 -11.47 -15.59
C ILE A 318 2.72 -11.42 -15.20
N ALA A 319 3.40 -12.57 -15.18
CA ALA A 319 4.82 -12.66 -14.88
C ALA A 319 5.68 -11.88 -15.92
N LYS A 320 5.38 -12.00 -17.21
CA LYS A 320 6.04 -11.23 -18.28
C LYS A 320 5.83 -9.72 -18.11
N GLN A 321 4.61 -9.30 -17.76
CA GLN A 321 4.33 -7.90 -17.48
C GLN A 321 5.07 -7.39 -16.25
N ALA A 322 5.22 -8.20 -15.20
CA ALA A 322 5.98 -7.80 -14.02
C ALA A 322 7.46 -7.55 -14.37
N ILE A 323 8.07 -8.43 -15.18
CA ILE A 323 9.45 -8.27 -15.66
C ILE A 323 9.59 -6.99 -16.49
N GLU A 324 8.63 -6.72 -17.38
CA GLU A 324 8.62 -5.51 -18.21
C GLU A 324 8.48 -4.22 -17.38
N ASP A 325 7.56 -4.21 -16.40
CA ASP A 325 7.38 -3.08 -15.49
C ASP A 325 8.64 -2.86 -14.64
N ASN A 326 9.33 -3.94 -14.25
CA ASN A 326 10.59 -3.89 -13.52
C ASN A 326 11.74 -3.33 -14.35
N ASN A 327 11.91 -3.78 -15.60
CA ASN A 327 12.91 -3.24 -16.52
C ASN A 327 12.69 -1.74 -16.78
N LYS A 328 11.44 -1.32 -17.04
CA LYS A 328 11.09 0.09 -17.20
C LYS A 328 11.39 0.92 -15.96
N THR A 329 11.18 0.33 -14.78
CA THR A 329 11.45 0.97 -13.49
C THR A 329 12.93 1.15 -13.28
N TYR A 330 13.74 0.13 -13.61
CA TYR A 330 15.19 0.22 -13.56
C TYR A 330 15.72 1.38 -14.39
N GLU A 331 15.37 1.44 -15.68
CA GLU A 331 15.89 2.48 -16.59
C GLU A 331 15.59 3.89 -16.07
N LYS A 332 14.37 4.11 -15.54
CA LYS A 332 13.99 5.40 -14.96
C LYS A 332 14.69 5.71 -13.64
N LEU A 333 14.92 4.71 -12.78
CA LEU A 333 15.60 4.90 -11.50
C LEU A 333 17.10 5.07 -11.67
N LYS A 334 17.71 4.39 -12.65
CA LYS A 334 19.11 4.51 -13.03
C LYS A 334 19.50 5.94 -13.38
N ASP A 335 18.63 6.65 -14.10
CA ASP A 335 18.85 8.05 -14.44
C ASP A 335 18.72 9.00 -13.24
N LYS A 336 17.97 8.60 -12.21
CA LYS A 336 17.70 9.44 -11.03
C LYS A 336 18.67 9.23 -9.88
N PHE A 337 19.21 8.03 -9.75
CA PHE A 337 19.99 7.60 -8.60
C PHE A 337 21.33 7.05 -9.10
N PRO A 338 22.44 7.79 -8.91
CA PRO A 338 23.77 7.40 -9.40
C PRO A 338 24.21 6.00 -8.97
N GLU A 339 23.77 5.52 -7.80
CA GLU A 339 24.07 4.19 -7.27
C GLU A 339 23.53 3.06 -8.15
N TYR A 340 22.49 3.30 -8.96
CA TYR A 340 21.97 2.31 -9.90
C TYR A 340 22.62 2.38 -11.27
N LYS A 341 23.48 3.37 -11.55
CA LYS A 341 24.11 3.53 -12.88
C LYS A 341 24.89 2.29 -13.33
N ASN A 342 25.47 1.57 -12.37
CA ASN A 342 26.26 0.36 -12.58
C ASN A 342 25.52 -0.92 -12.14
N CYS A 343 24.22 -0.84 -11.85
CA CYS A 343 23.43 -2.03 -11.50
C CYS A 343 23.32 -2.96 -12.71
N GLU A 344 23.95 -4.14 -12.64
CA GLU A 344 23.95 -5.12 -13.76
C GLU A 344 22.71 -6.02 -13.78
N LEU A 345 21.97 -6.05 -12.67
CA LEU A 345 20.74 -6.81 -12.49
C LEU A 345 19.86 -6.08 -11.46
N PHE A 346 18.81 -5.41 -11.93
CA PHE A 346 17.92 -4.65 -11.07
C PHE A 346 16.72 -5.50 -10.63
N THR A 347 16.53 -5.60 -9.32
CA THR A 347 15.30 -6.09 -8.68
C THR A 347 14.84 -7.44 -9.18
N PRO A 348 15.60 -8.55 -8.98
CA PRO A 348 14.99 -9.87 -8.93
C PRO A 348 13.75 -9.83 -8.04
N MET A 349 12.66 -10.40 -8.52
CA MET A 349 11.38 -10.37 -7.82
C MET A 349 11.04 -11.76 -7.31
N VAL A 350 10.75 -11.88 -6.02
CA VAL A 350 10.38 -13.14 -5.38
C VAL A 350 8.93 -13.47 -5.72
N ALA A 351 8.74 -14.37 -6.68
CA ALA A 351 7.45 -14.78 -7.19
C ALA A 351 6.81 -15.82 -6.26
N LEU A 352 5.77 -15.43 -5.54
CA LEU A 352 5.05 -16.29 -4.60
C LEU A 352 3.84 -16.91 -5.28
N CYS A 353 3.88 -18.22 -5.49
CA CYS A 353 2.73 -18.96 -5.98
C CYS A 353 1.68 -19.14 -4.87
N VAL A 354 0.39 -19.12 -5.21
CA VAL A 354 -0.71 -19.41 -4.26
C VAL A 354 -1.72 -20.33 -4.91
N ASP A 355 -2.06 -21.40 -4.21
CA ASP A 355 -3.07 -22.36 -4.62
C ASP A 355 -4.38 -22.14 -3.85
N PHE A 356 -5.44 -21.71 -4.54
CA PHE A 356 -6.76 -21.54 -3.94
C PHE A 356 -7.70 -22.74 -4.15
N GLU A 357 -7.25 -23.85 -4.73
CA GLU A 357 -8.10 -25.03 -5.00
C GLU A 357 -8.72 -25.62 -3.73
N TYR A 358 -8.05 -25.47 -2.58
CA TYR A 358 -8.45 -26.03 -1.28
C TYR A 358 -9.06 -24.99 -0.33
N ALA A 359 -9.40 -23.79 -0.81
CA ALA A 359 -9.83 -22.67 0.03
C ALA A 359 -11.25 -22.81 0.63
N HIS A 360 -11.75 -24.03 0.82
CA HIS A 360 -13.02 -24.35 1.47
C HIS A 360 -12.83 -25.32 2.62
N ILE A 361 -13.83 -25.46 3.51
CA ILE A 361 -13.70 -26.35 4.67
C ILE A 361 -13.57 -27.81 4.21
N LYS A 362 -14.32 -28.27 3.21
CA LYS A 362 -14.09 -29.64 2.66
C LYS A 362 -12.69 -29.79 2.02
N GLY A 363 -12.00 -28.68 1.73
CA GLY A 363 -10.56 -28.58 1.44
C GLY A 363 -9.70 -29.30 2.47
N TYR A 364 -10.12 -29.20 3.73
CA TYR A 364 -9.50 -29.83 4.88
C TYR A 364 -9.58 -31.36 4.88
N GLU A 365 -10.56 -31.93 4.17
CA GLU A 365 -10.63 -33.38 3.91
C GLU A 365 -9.79 -33.80 2.69
N GLY A 366 -8.93 -32.91 2.17
CA GLY A 366 -8.15 -33.12 0.95
C GLY A 366 -8.98 -33.05 -0.33
N LYS A 367 -10.19 -32.47 -0.30
CA LYS A 367 -11.05 -32.34 -1.49
C LYS A 367 -10.95 -30.93 -2.06
N THR A 368 -10.90 -30.75 -3.37
CA THR A 368 -10.86 -29.42 -4.01
C THR A 368 -12.25 -28.81 -4.17
N ILE A 369 -12.31 -27.48 -4.33
CA ILE A 369 -13.53 -26.70 -4.63
C ILE A 369 -14.11 -27.11 -5.99
N TYR A 370 -13.23 -27.37 -6.97
CA TYR A 370 -13.59 -27.78 -8.32
C TYR A 370 -13.26 -29.26 -8.51
N ARG A 371 -14.23 -30.08 -8.96
CA ARG A 371 -14.05 -31.51 -9.21
C ARG A 371 -14.49 -31.90 -10.62
N GLN A 372 -13.75 -32.81 -11.24
CA GLN A 372 -14.17 -33.45 -12.48
C GLN A 372 -15.46 -34.26 -12.24
N LYS A 373 -16.36 -34.18 -13.22
CA LYS A 373 -17.62 -34.94 -13.25
C LYS A 373 -17.31 -36.41 -13.56
N ASP A 374 -17.73 -37.32 -12.69
CA ASP A 374 -17.62 -38.77 -12.94
C ASP A 374 -18.90 -39.21 -13.67
N ASP A 375 -18.86 -39.34 -15.00
CA ASP A 375 -20.06 -39.59 -15.82
C ASP A 375 -20.78 -40.91 -15.48
N ASN A 376 -20.08 -41.85 -14.83
CA ASN A 376 -20.62 -43.15 -14.43
C ASN A 376 -21.29 -43.14 -13.05
N LYS A 377 -21.24 -42.02 -12.32
CA LYS A 377 -22.00 -41.83 -11.10
C LYS A 377 -23.00 -40.71 -11.35
N ARG A 378 -24.28 -40.99 -11.11
CA ARG A 378 -25.27 -39.95 -10.78
C ARG A 378 -24.92 -39.35 -9.41
N ASP A 379 -23.71 -38.87 -9.24
CA ASP A 379 -23.44 -37.91 -8.19
C ASP A 379 -24.17 -36.66 -8.67
N LYS A 380 -25.33 -36.42 -8.05
CA LYS A 380 -26.04 -35.15 -8.16
C LYS A 380 -24.96 -34.08 -8.06
N TYR A 381 -24.99 -33.10 -8.97
CA TYR A 381 -24.45 -31.79 -8.64
C TYR A 381 -25.00 -31.46 -7.25
N GLU A 382 -24.23 -31.70 -6.18
CA GLU A 382 -24.42 -30.95 -4.95
C GLU A 382 -24.20 -29.53 -5.45
N ASP A 383 -25.30 -28.80 -5.57
CA ASP A 383 -25.36 -27.47 -6.11
C ASP A 383 -24.60 -26.60 -5.11
N ILE A 384 -23.25 -26.59 -5.21
CA ILE A 384 -22.35 -25.88 -4.31
C ILE A 384 -22.73 -24.39 -4.31
N TYR A 385 -23.37 -23.91 -5.38
CA TYR A 385 -23.96 -22.58 -5.48
C TYR A 385 -25.41 -22.50 -4.94
N GLY A 386 -26.25 -23.50 -5.18
CA GLY A 386 -27.65 -23.53 -4.74
C GLY A 386 -27.83 -23.66 -3.22
N ASP A 387 -27.04 -24.50 -2.56
CA ASP A 387 -27.15 -24.76 -1.12
C ASP A 387 -26.43 -23.71 -0.27
N SER A 388 -25.31 -23.17 -0.74
CA SER A 388 -24.61 -22.07 -0.05
C SER A 388 -25.42 -20.76 -0.08
N TYR A 389 -26.17 -20.50 -1.16
CA TYR A 389 -26.98 -19.29 -1.35
C TYR A 389 -28.24 -19.23 -0.46
N ARG A 390 -29.02 -20.33 -0.40
CA ARG A 390 -30.20 -20.42 0.50
C ARG A 390 -29.81 -20.21 1.95
N ASN A 391 -28.62 -20.68 2.29
CA ASN A 391 -28.07 -20.62 3.64
C ASN A 391 -27.42 -19.26 3.98
N TYR A 392 -27.17 -18.36 3.00
CA TYR A 392 -26.52 -17.07 3.23
C TYR A 392 -27.46 -15.87 3.08
N TYR A 393 -28.39 -15.89 2.11
CA TYR A 393 -29.30 -14.76 1.85
C TYR A 393 -30.72 -14.95 2.43
N GLY A 394 -31.04 -16.14 2.96
CA GLY A 394 -32.43 -16.50 3.28
C GLY A 394 -33.38 -16.27 2.10
N ASP A 395 -34.62 -15.91 2.37
CA ASP A 395 -35.64 -15.64 1.35
C ASP A 395 -35.57 -14.22 0.73
N ASN A 396 -34.38 -13.62 0.59
CA ASN A 396 -34.25 -12.25 0.06
C ASN A 396 -34.83 -12.10 -1.37
N PRO A 397 -35.93 -11.35 -1.56
CA PRO A 397 -36.65 -11.31 -2.84
C PRO A 397 -35.87 -10.62 -3.98
N LYS A 398 -34.98 -9.67 -3.65
CA LYS A 398 -34.23 -8.89 -4.65
C LYS A 398 -33.13 -9.71 -5.32
N ALA A 399 -32.56 -10.68 -4.61
CA ALA A 399 -31.54 -11.58 -5.15
C ALA A 399 -32.15 -12.69 -6.05
N LYS A 400 -33.42 -13.04 -5.82
CA LYS A 400 -34.21 -13.97 -6.64
C LYS A 400 -34.45 -13.45 -8.08
N VAL A 401 -34.63 -12.13 -8.24
CA VAL A 401 -34.86 -11.45 -9.53
C VAL A 401 -33.57 -11.34 -10.35
N PHE A 402 -32.43 -11.06 -9.71
CA PHE A 402 -31.13 -10.98 -10.37
C PHE A 402 -30.71 -12.33 -11.00
N PHE A 403 -30.94 -13.44 -10.28
CA PHE A 403 -30.57 -14.78 -10.77
C PHE A 403 -31.65 -15.47 -11.63
N SER A 404 -32.91 -15.04 -11.61
CA SER A 404 -33.89 -15.52 -12.62
C SER A 404 -33.46 -15.14 -14.03
N ASP A 405 -32.81 -13.98 -14.15
CA ASP A 405 -32.28 -13.47 -15.41
C ASP A 405 -31.00 -14.19 -15.83
N PHE A 406 -30.13 -14.53 -14.86
CA PHE A 406 -28.94 -15.36 -15.08
C PHE A 406 -29.27 -16.79 -15.52
N ASN A 407 -30.16 -17.47 -14.79
CA ASN A 407 -30.60 -18.83 -15.09
C ASN A 407 -31.38 -18.93 -16.40
N ARG A 408 -32.14 -17.88 -16.77
CA ARG A 408 -32.83 -17.79 -18.07
C ARG A 408 -31.84 -17.69 -19.23
N LYS A 409 -30.72 -16.99 -19.04
CA LYS A 409 -29.62 -16.89 -20.02
C LYS A 409 -28.85 -18.21 -20.17
N ALA A 410 -28.50 -18.85 -19.05
CA ALA A 410 -27.78 -20.13 -19.01
C ALA A 410 -28.59 -21.30 -19.61
N ARG A 411 -29.91 -21.36 -19.36
CA ARG A 411 -30.79 -22.38 -19.97
C ARG A 411 -30.94 -22.22 -21.49
N LYS A 412 -30.82 -20.99 -21.99
CA LYS A 412 -30.86 -20.70 -23.44
C LYS A 412 -29.61 -21.23 -24.14
N LEU A 413 -28.45 -21.13 -23.48
CA LEU A 413 -27.16 -21.65 -23.94
C LEU A 413 -27.11 -23.19 -23.89
N ARG A 414 -27.59 -23.82 -22.80
CA ARG A 414 -27.67 -25.29 -22.68
C ARG A 414 -28.61 -25.96 -23.69
N ARG A 415 -29.64 -25.27 -24.18
CA ARG A 415 -30.52 -25.79 -25.23
C ARG A 415 -29.89 -25.78 -26.62
N ALA A 416 -28.85 -24.97 -26.84
CA ALA A 416 -28.14 -24.88 -28.11
C ALA A 416 -27.07 -25.98 -28.28
N ALA A 417 -26.50 -26.50 -27.19
CA ALA A 417 -25.39 -27.45 -27.19
C ALA A 417 -25.81 -28.95 -27.16
N LYS A 418 -26.76 -29.37 -28.01
CA LYS A 418 -27.12 -30.80 -28.14
C LYS A 418 -26.31 -31.47 -29.24
N GLN A 419 -25.19 -32.14 -28.92
CA GLN A 419 -24.65 -33.33 -29.63
C GLN A 419 -23.63 -34.08 -28.73
N PRO A 420 -23.42 -35.41 -28.94
CA PRO A 420 -22.63 -36.27 -28.06
C PRO A 420 -21.15 -36.32 -28.48
N ILE A 421 -20.21 -36.18 -27.54
CA ILE A 421 -18.77 -36.31 -27.82
C ILE A 421 -18.07 -37.15 -26.73
N GLU A 422 -17.16 -37.99 -27.23
CA GLU A 422 -16.25 -38.94 -26.58
C GLU A 422 -15.16 -38.28 -25.70
N PRO A 423 -14.37 -39.05 -24.90
CA PRO A 423 -13.63 -38.51 -23.74
C PRO A 423 -12.50 -37.57 -24.15
N ILE A 424 -12.39 -36.46 -23.42
CA ILE A 424 -11.57 -35.33 -23.84
C ILE A 424 -10.31 -35.19 -22.98
N ASP A 425 -9.19 -35.07 -23.69
CA ASP A 425 -7.82 -34.82 -23.23
C ASP A 425 -7.75 -33.65 -22.21
N PRO A 426 -7.01 -33.77 -21.09
CA PRO A 426 -6.73 -32.65 -20.17
C PRO A 426 -6.01 -31.45 -20.81
N LEU A 427 -5.52 -31.56 -22.06
CA LEU A 427 -5.02 -30.47 -22.90
C LEU A 427 -6.08 -29.83 -23.81
N SER A 428 -7.34 -30.26 -23.75
CA SER A 428 -8.37 -29.75 -24.64
C SER A 428 -8.94 -28.39 -24.23
N GLU A 429 -9.31 -27.61 -25.24
CA GLU A 429 -9.95 -26.30 -25.15
C GLU A 429 -11.31 -26.32 -24.40
N GLU A 430 -11.85 -27.49 -24.03
CA GLU A 430 -13.16 -27.61 -23.38
C GLU A 430 -13.18 -27.32 -21.86
N ILE A 431 -12.06 -26.91 -21.26
CA ILE A 431 -12.05 -26.29 -19.90
C ILE A 431 -12.63 -24.86 -19.92
N GLU A 432 -13.18 -24.39 -21.04
CA GLU A 432 -13.75 -23.03 -21.16
C GLU A 432 -15.04 -22.76 -20.35
N ASP A 433 -15.76 -23.79 -19.86
CA ASP A 433 -17.09 -23.57 -19.23
C ASP A 433 -17.09 -23.39 -17.70
N ILE A 434 -15.91 -23.28 -17.07
CA ILE A 434 -15.76 -22.61 -15.77
C ILE A 434 -15.09 -21.27 -16.07
N ARG A 435 -15.89 -20.24 -16.38
CA ARG A 435 -15.41 -18.90 -16.79
C ARG A 435 -14.11 -18.52 -16.08
N GLY A 436 -13.00 -18.63 -16.79
CA GLY A 436 -11.69 -18.21 -16.33
C GLY A 436 -11.32 -18.77 -14.95
N PHE A 437 -11.32 -20.10 -14.76
CA PHE A 437 -10.55 -20.70 -13.67
C PHE A 437 -9.22 -21.25 -14.20
N GLU A 438 -8.09 -20.88 -13.60
CA GLU A 438 -6.76 -21.42 -13.95
C GLU A 438 -6.30 -22.43 -12.88
N PRO A 439 -6.31 -23.75 -13.18
CA PRO A 439 -5.91 -24.79 -12.23
C PRO A 439 -4.49 -24.61 -11.72
N TRP A 440 -4.21 -25.07 -10.49
CA TRP A 440 -2.90 -24.93 -9.87
C TRP A 440 -1.77 -25.48 -10.73
N GLN A 441 -1.99 -26.63 -11.39
CA GLN A 441 -0.97 -27.25 -12.25
C GLN A 441 -0.58 -26.33 -13.41
N LYS A 442 -1.57 -25.71 -14.06
CA LYS A 442 -1.34 -24.79 -15.18
C LYS A 442 -0.61 -23.52 -14.72
N GLN A 443 -0.96 -22.97 -13.56
CA GLN A 443 -0.24 -21.83 -12.98
C GLN A 443 1.21 -22.18 -12.65
N LEU A 444 1.44 -23.37 -12.09
CA LEU A 444 2.75 -23.86 -11.73
C LEU A 444 3.63 -24.07 -12.97
N GLU A 445 3.11 -24.76 -13.99
CA GLU A 445 3.78 -24.96 -15.29
C GLU A 445 4.17 -23.63 -15.93
N GLN A 446 3.23 -22.67 -16.00
CA GLN A 446 3.51 -21.34 -16.54
C GLN A 446 4.52 -20.55 -15.72
N THR A 447 4.48 -20.68 -14.39
CA THR A 447 5.48 -20.04 -13.52
C THR A 447 6.87 -20.61 -13.79
N ILE A 448 7.00 -21.94 -13.84
CA ILE A 448 8.26 -22.64 -14.13
C ILE A 448 8.80 -22.20 -15.49
N GLN A 449 7.93 -22.17 -16.51
CA GLN A 449 8.28 -21.72 -17.84
C GLN A 449 8.84 -20.30 -17.84
N VAL A 450 8.10 -19.31 -17.31
CA VAL A 450 8.55 -17.91 -17.35
C VAL A 450 9.81 -17.67 -16.52
N VAL A 451 9.97 -18.38 -15.39
CA VAL A 451 11.19 -18.33 -14.58
C VAL A 451 12.41 -18.82 -15.37
N ARG A 452 12.30 -19.96 -16.08
CA ARG A 452 13.38 -20.49 -16.92
C ARG A 452 13.69 -19.59 -18.13
N GLU A 453 12.68 -18.97 -18.73
CA GLU A 453 12.84 -17.99 -19.81
C GLU A 453 13.55 -16.70 -19.33
N ASN A 454 13.54 -16.42 -18.02
CA ASN A 454 14.03 -15.18 -17.41
C ASN A 454 14.86 -15.45 -16.14
N PRO A 455 15.98 -16.20 -16.25
CA PRO A 455 16.72 -16.70 -15.11
C PRO A 455 17.21 -15.55 -14.23
N TRP A 456 17.01 -15.68 -12.91
CA TRP A 456 17.33 -14.69 -11.88
C TRP A 456 16.57 -13.36 -11.92
N LYS A 457 15.70 -13.10 -12.92
CA LYS A 457 14.76 -11.95 -12.86
C LYS A 457 13.56 -12.25 -11.97
N LEU A 458 13.20 -13.53 -11.88
CA LEU A 458 12.21 -14.06 -10.94
C LEU A 458 12.87 -15.11 -10.06
N ILE A 459 12.49 -15.12 -8.78
CA ILE A 459 12.94 -16.09 -7.78
C ILE A 459 11.70 -16.81 -7.23
N PRO A 460 11.37 -18.03 -7.66
CA PRO A 460 10.07 -18.63 -7.34
C PRO A 460 10.06 -19.32 -5.98
N PHE A 461 8.94 -19.18 -5.26
CA PHE A 461 8.57 -19.98 -4.10
C PHE A 461 7.46 -20.97 -4.46
N PHE A 462 7.60 -22.22 -4.04
CA PHE A 462 6.58 -23.23 -4.24
C PHE A 462 5.46 -23.07 -3.22
N HIS A 463 4.19 -23.18 -3.63
CA HIS A 463 3.09 -23.12 -2.67
C HIS A 463 2.92 -24.44 -1.92
N TYR A 464 3.17 -24.44 -0.61
CA TYR A 464 2.93 -25.60 0.25
C TYR A 464 1.50 -25.56 0.81
N GLU A 465 0.62 -26.37 0.21
CA GLU A 465 -0.75 -26.60 0.67
C GLU A 465 -0.84 -27.99 1.35
N PRO A 466 -0.71 -28.08 2.69
CA PRO A 466 -0.54 -29.35 3.39
C PRO A 466 -1.72 -30.33 3.18
N ARG A 467 -2.91 -29.82 2.84
CA ARG A 467 -4.10 -30.64 2.62
C ARG A 467 -4.02 -31.49 1.35
N ARG A 468 -3.18 -31.10 0.39
CA ARG A 468 -2.94 -31.82 -0.86
C ARG A 468 -2.47 -33.26 -0.64
N TRP A 469 -1.87 -33.57 0.52
CA TRP A 469 -1.34 -34.89 0.84
C TRP A 469 -2.27 -35.77 1.69
N LEU A 470 -3.45 -35.27 2.08
CA LEU A 470 -4.45 -35.97 2.91
C LEU A 470 -5.26 -37.06 2.19
N MET A 471 -5.10 -37.20 0.89
CA MET A 471 -5.86 -38.15 0.07
C MET A 471 -5.67 -39.61 0.52
N ASP A 472 -6.79 -40.34 0.57
CA ASP A 472 -6.95 -41.70 1.14
C ASP A 472 -5.93 -42.73 0.61
N LYS A 473 -5.41 -43.57 1.51
CA LYS A 473 -4.56 -44.73 1.19
C LYS A 473 -5.23 -45.68 0.17
N GLU A 474 -6.54 -45.87 0.24
CA GLU A 474 -7.33 -46.66 -0.72
C GLU A 474 -7.34 -46.02 -2.12
N TRP A 475 -7.41 -44.69 -2.19
CA TRP A 475 -7.40 -43.92 -3.44
C TRP A 475 -6.00 -43.88 -4.08
N LYS A 476 -4.94 -43.67 -3.26
CA LYS A 476 -3.52 -43.79 -3.66
C LYS A 476 -3.21 -45.18 -4.25
N ARG A 477 -3.82 -46.24 -3.71
CA ARG A 477 -3.65 -47.64 -4.15
C ARG A 477 -4.41 -47.98 -5.44
N LYS A 478 -5.65 -47.51 -5.62
CA LYS A 478 -6.55 -47.92 -6.73
C LYS A 478 -6.18 -47.37 -8.11
N LYS A 479 -5.50 -46.23 -8.19
CA LYS A 479 -5.21 -45.54 -9.47
C LYS A 479 -3.72 -45.50 -9.84
N GLY A 480 -2.85 -46.21 -9.10
CA GLY A 480 -1.40 -46.15 -9.34
C GLY A 480 -0.85 -44.72 -9.25
N VAL A 481 -1.48 -43.86 -8.43
CA VAL A 481 -1.19 -42.43 -8.37
C VAL A 481 0.10 -42.24 -7.57
N LEU A 482 1.23 -42.32 -8.28
CA LEU A 482 2.56 -41.93 -7.80
C LEU A 482 2.73 -40.40 -7.66
N TRP A 483 1.68 -39.63 -7.95
CA TRP A 483 1.74 -38.21 -8.34
C TRP A 483 1.98 -37.20 -7.21
N PHE A 484 1.93 -37.58 -5.93
CA PHE A 484 2.27 -36.67 -4.83
C PHE A 484 2.91 -37.44 -3.67
N LYS A 485 4.24 -37.58 -3.69
CA LYS A 485 5.01 -37.90 -2.48
C LYS A 485 5.11 -36.61 -1.66
N GLU A 486 5.10 -36.73 -0.33
CA GLU A 486 5.26 -35.55 0.52
C GLU A 486 6.55 -34.80 0.14
N PRO A 487 6.60 -33.46 0.25
CA PRO A 487 7.73 -32.61 -0.19
C PRO A 487 9.13 -32.97 0.32
N CYS A 488 9.25 -34.03 1.13
CA CYS A 488 10.45 -34.43 1.82
C CYS A 488 10.72 -35.96 1.75
N GLN A 489 10.01 -36.72 0.91
CA GLN A 489 10.28 -38.15 0.70
C GLN A 489 11.09 -38.37 -0.60
N GLU A 490 12.30 -38.93 -0.51
CA GLU A 490 13.12 -39.36 -1.66
C GLU A 490 12.52 -40.58 -2.34
N VAL A 491 12.30 -40.58 -3.67
CA VAL A 491 12.13 -41.82 -4.45
C VAL A 491 12.42 -41.63 -5.94
N ALA A 492 13.14 -42.59 -6.52
CA ALA A 492 13.36 -42.82 -7.95
C ALA A 492 12.09 -43.31 -8.70
N THR A 493 11.40 -42.45 -9.45
CA THR A 493 10.45 -42.88 -10.52
C THR A 493 10.22 -41.74 -11.52
N GLY A 494 10.49 -41.99 -12.81
CA GLY A 494 10.50 -40.99 -13.89
C GLY A 494 9.13 -40.62 -14.49
N GLN A 495 8.34 -39.81 -13.78
CA GLN A 495 7.33 -38.93 -14.39
C GLN A 495 7.43 -37.54 -13.72
N GLU A 496 7.66 -36.50 -14.52
CA GLU A 496 8.00 -35.14 -14.07
C GLU A 496 6.74 -34.29 -13.81
N VAL A 497 6.43 -34.07 -12.53
CA VAL A 497 5.65 -32.92 -12.04
C VAL A 497 6.34 -32.44 -10.78
N ALA A 498 6.48 -31.12 -10.60
CA ALA A 498 7.18 -30.51 -9.48
C ALA A 498 6.67 -31.01 -8.12
N THR A 499 7.45 -31.91 -7.51
CA THR A 499 7.32 -32.26 -6.10
C THR A 499 8.21 -31.30 -5.30
N GLY A 500 8.04 -31.19 -3.98
CA GLY A 500 8.94 -30.37 -3.14
C GLY A 500 10.44 -30.71 -3.25
N GLN A 501 10.79 -31.80 -3.96
CA GLN A 501 12.14 -32.13 -4.42
C GLN A 501 12.74 -31.09 -5.40
N GLU A 502 11.95 -30.16 -5.93
CA GLU A 502 12.45 -29.04 -6.74
C GLU A 502 12.84 -27.79 -5.93
N VAL A 503 12.79 -27.85 -4.59
CA VAL A 503 13.33 -26.77 -3.74
C VAL A 503 14.84 -26.94 -3.59
N ALA A 504 15.58 -25.92 -3.99
CA ALA A 504 17.03 -25.90 -3.93
C ALA A 504 17.52 -25.86 -2.48
N THR A 505 18.55 -26.66 -2.20
CA THR A 505 19.26 -26.65 -0.92
C THR A 505 20.76 -26.76 -1.19
N ARG A 506 21.60 -26.78 -0.17
CA ARG A 506 23.05 -26.98 -0.37
C ARG A 506 23.37 -28.37 -0.96
N SER A 507 22.54 -29.37 -0.72
CA SER A 507 22.76 -30.74 -1.20
C SER A 507 21.85 -31.14 -2.37
N GLN A 508 20.98 -30.24 -2.84
CA GLN A 508 19.94 -30.56 -3.82
C GLN A 508 19.79 -29.43 -4.84
N VAL A 509 19.85 -29.78 -6.12
CA VAL A 509 19.47 -28.90 -7.23
C VAL A 509 17.97 -28.68 -7.20
N GLY A 510 17.53 -27.44 -7.44
CA GLY A 510 16.10 -27.11 -7.46
C GLY A 510 15.85 -25.76 -8.11
N LEU A 511 14.64 -25.58 -8.64
CA LEU A 511 14.17 -24.33 -9.23
C LEU A 511 13.66 -23.36 -8.15
N PHE A 512 12.92 -23.88 -7.17
CA PHE A 512 12.30 -23.09 -6.11
C PHE A 512 13.29 -22.82 -5.00
N VAL A 513 13.22 -21.63 -4.40
CA VAL A 513 14.14 -21.26 -3.30
C VAL A 513 13.54 -21.46 -1.92
N GLY A 514 12.24 -21.72 -1.82
CA GLY A 514 11.51 -21.83 -0.57
C GLY A 514 10.03 -22.16 -0.75
N PHE A 515 9.30 -22.15 0.37
CA PHE A 515 7.87 -22.45 0.41
C PHE A 515 7.01 -21.22 0.73
N LYS A 516 5.95 -20.98 -0.04
CA LYS A 516 4.87 -20.05 0.33
C LYS A 516 3.78 -20.85 1.03
N MET A 517 3.34 -20.38 2.18
CA MET A 517 2.17 -20.86 2.91
C MET A 517 1.09 -19.78 2.96
N TYR A 518 -0.16 -20.18 3.14
CA TYR A 518 -1.31 -19.28 3.18
C TYR A 518 -2.37 -19.88 4.12
N THR A 519 -2.09 -19.85 5.42
CA THR A 519 -2.92 -20.45 6.49
C THR A 519 -4.35 -19.89 6.53
N SER A 520 -4.55 -18.67 6.01
CA SER A 520 -5.89 -18.09 5.85
C SER A 520 -6.80 -18.90 4.92
N LEU A 521 -6.28 -19.86 4.14
CA LEU A 521 -7.09 -20.85 3.39
C LEU A 521 -7.74 -21.93 4.27
N GLY A 522 -7.60 -21.84 5.59
CA GLY A 522 -8.32 -22.70 6.53
C GLY A 522 -7.50 -23.87 7.05
N TYR A 523 -6.20 -23.66 7.29
CA TYR A 523 -5.37 -24.59 8.07
C TYR A 523 -4.49 -23.82 9.06
N LYS A 524 -4.30 -24.37 10.26
CA LYS A 524 -3.45 -23.74 11.27
C LYS A 524 -1.97 -24.02 10.96
N PRO A 525 -1.04 -23.13 11.37
CA PRO A 525 0.38 -23.39 11.24
C PRO A 525 0.91 -24.41 12.27
N LEU A 526 0.07 -25.18 12.97
CA LEU A 526 0.51 -25.95 14.14
C LEU A 526 1.57 -27.01 13.83
N ASP A 527 2.47 -27.24 14.79
CA ASP A 527 3.25 -28.48 14.85
C ASP A 527 2.38 -29.58 15.49
N PRO A 528 1.98 -30.62 14.73
CA PRO A 528 1.09 -31.67 15.23
C PRO A 528 1.71 -32.50 16.35
N ASN A 529 3.01 -32.42 16.65
CA ASN A 529 3.60 -33.12 17.80
C ASN A 529 3.29 -32.45 19.16
N ILE A 530 2.51 -31.37 19.17
CA ILE A 530 2.20 -30.58 20.37
C ILE A 530 0.70 -30.38 20.52
N LYS A 531 0.23 -30.49 21.76
CA LYS A 531 -1.20 -30.40 22.07
C LYS A 531 -1.73 -28.96 21.97
N PRO A 532 -2.96 -28.77 21.43
CA PRO A 532 -3.79 -29.81 20.81
C PRO A 532 -3.25 -30.19 19.43
N LEU A 533 -3.03 -31.50 19.22
CA LEU A 533 -2.59 -32.04 17.92
C LEU A 533 -3.63 -31.67 16.86
N ASP A 534 -3.18 -31.36 15.65
CA ASP A 534 -4.05 -31.44 14.48
C ASP A 534 -3.86 -32.80 13.77
N PRO A 535 -4.64 -33.83 14.14
CA PRO A 535 -4.48 -35.16 13.57
C PRO A 535 -4.84 -35.20 12.07
N LYS A 536 -5.42 -34.12 11.52
CA LYS A 536 -5.80 -34.03 10.12
C LYS A 536 -4.67 -33.50 9.25
N LEU A 537 -3.55 -33.02 9.79
CA LEU A 537 -2.36 -32.58 9.02
C LEU A 537 -1.05 -33.21 9.55
N PRO A 538 -0.92 -34.55 9.54
CA PRO A 538 0.18 -35.25 10.21
C PRO A 538 1.58 -34.89 9.66
N GLY A 539 1.70 -34.50 8.39
CA GLY A 539 2.99 -34.20 7.74
C GLY A 539 3.60 -32.83 8.10
N MET A 540 2.87 -31.96 8.81
CA MET A 540 3.32 -30.59 9.10
C MET A 540 4.58 -30.53 9.98
N SER A 541 4.72 -31.42 10.96
CA SER A 541 5.91 -31.40 11.83
C SER A 541 7.18 -31.77 11.07
N ASP A 542 7.10 -32.82 10.24
CA ASP A 542 8.24 -33.27 9.45
C ASP A 542 8.61 -32.25 8.37
N PHE A 543 7.61 -31.56 7.80
CA PHE A 543 7.83 -30.41 6.93
C PHE A 543 8.68 -29.32 7.63
N TYR A 544 8.31 -28.88 8.84
CA TYR A 544 9.09 -27.88 9.56
C TYR A 544 10.50 -28.35 9.90
N LYS A 545 10.66 -29.62 10.36
CA LYS A 545 11.99 -30.19 10.63
C LYS A 545 12.89 -30.15 9.40
N VAL A 546 12.36 -30.51 8.23
CA VAL A 546 13.12 -30.50 6.98
C VAL A 546 13.48 -29.08 6.58
N CYS A 547 12.57 -28.11 6.73
CA CYS A 547 12.88 -26.70 6.50
C CYS A 547 13.98 -26.18 7.43
N VAL A 548 13.99 -26.59 8.69
CA VAL A 548 15.07 -26.26 9.64
C VAL A 548 16.39 -26.92 9.22
N GLU A 549 16.39 -28.23 9.01
CA GLU A 549 17.60 -29.01 8.69
C GLU A 549 18.28 -28.51 7.40
N LYS A 550 17.48 -28.30 6.36
CA LYS A 550 17.96 -27.86 5.05
C LYS A 550 18.02 -26.33 4.89
N GLN A 551 17.66 -25.58 5.93
CA GLN A 551 17.64 -24.11 5.95
C GLN A 551 16.77 -23.50 4.83
N ILE A 552 15.62 -24.11 4.57
CA ILE A 552 14.67 -23.69 3.53
C ILE A 552 13.78 -22.57 4.09
N PRO A 553 13.70 -21.39 3.43
CA PRO A 553 12.84 -20.31 3.85
C PRO A 553 11.35 -20.60 3.59
N ILE A 554 10.50 -20.20 4.54
CA ILE A 554 9.05 -20.22 4.46
C ILE A 554 8.54 -18.78 4.49
N MET A 555 7.71 -18.39 3.53
CA MET A 555 6.96 -17.15 3.57
C MET A 555 5.49 -17.45 3.83
N ALA A 556 4.83 -16.73 4.75
CA ALA A 556 3.40 -16.90 5.00
C ALA A 556 2.66 -15.56 5.09
N HIS A 557 1.42 -15.55 4.61
CA HIS A 557 0.50 -14.43 4.79
C HIS A 557 0.11 -14.27 6.25
N CYS A 558 0.16 -13.04 6.79
CA CYS A 558 -0.02 -12.81 8.22
C CYS A 558 -0.62 -11.42 8.54
N THR A 559 -1.81 -11.13 8.00
CA THR A 559 -2.56 -9.89 8.28
C THR A 559 -4.03 -10.14 8.59
N PRO A 560 -4.72 -9.20 9.28
CA PRO A 560 -6.18 -9.24 9.46
C PRO A 560 -6.97 -9.11 8.15
N GLY A 561 -6.32 -8.67 7.07
CA GLY A 561 -6.88 -8.55 5.73
C GLY A 561 -6.45 -9.68 4.79
N GLY A 562 -6.75 -9.53 3.50
CA GLY A 562 -6.35 -10.48 2.45
C GLY A 562 -7.42 -11.51 2.09
N SER A 563 -7.00 -12.54 1.36
CA SER A 563 -7.88 -13.63 0.93
C SER A 563 -8.03 -14.68 2.04
N TYR A 564 -9.23 -15.20 2.21
CA TYR A 564 -9.56 -16.19 3.23
C TYR A 564 -10.29 -17.37 2.61
N THR A 565 -10.32 -18.49 3.32
CA THR A 565 -11.31 -19.52 3.04
C THR A 565 -12.71 -18.92 3.06
N HIS A 566 -13.50 -19.21 2.02
CA HIS A 566 -14.79 -18.57 1.82
C HIS A 566 -15.79 -18.88 2.96
N GLU A 567 -15.58 -20.00 3.66
CA GLU A 567 -16.40 -20.48 4.77
C GLU A 567 -15.79 -20.15 6.15
N ARG A 568 -14.86 -19.18 6.27
CA ARG A 568 -14.16 -18.88 7.55
C ARG A 568 -15.10 -18.65 8.75
N GLU A 569 -16.28 -18.09 8.50
CA GLU A 569 -17.30 -17.84 9.53
C GLU A 569 -17.90 -19.14 10.07
N ARG A 570 -18.00 -20.18 9.23
CA ARG A 570 -18.54 -21.49 9.62
C ARG A 570 -17.48 -22.51 9.97
N TYR A 571 -16.21 -22.15 9.79
CA TYR A 571 -15.07 -23.03 9.96
C TYR A 571 -15.16 -23.82 11.28
N LEU A 572 -15.55 -23.14 12.36
CA LEU A 572 -15.58 -23.72 13.70
C LEU A 572 -16.81 -24.59 13.98
N ASP A 573 -17.91 -24.38 13.25
CA ASP A 573 -19.11 -25.22 13.35
C ASP A 573 -18.88 -26.61 12.75
N GLU A 574 -17.97 -26.71 11.77
CA GLU A 574 -17.71 -27.94 11.01
C GLU A 574 -16.51 -28.76 11.54
N GLU A 575 -15.58 -28.16 12.29
CA GLU A 575 -14.22 -28.74 12.44
C GLU A 575 -13.71 -29.04 13.87
N LEU A 576 -14.22 -28.45 14.96
CA LEU A 576 -13.67 -28.76 16.29
C LEU A 576 -14.09 -30.17 16.78
N LYS A 577 -13.11 -31.02 17.13
CA LYS A 577 -13.35 -32.20 17.99
C LYS A 577 -13.70 -31.75 19.42
N VAL A 578 -14.49 -32.56 20.12
CA VAL A 578 -15.06 -32.31 21.46
C VAL A 578 -14.05 -31.76 22.49
N ASP A 579 -12.77 -32.15 22.44
CA ASP A 579 -11.76 -31.73 23.41
C ASP A 579 -11.25 -30.28 23.26
N VAL A 580 -11.28 -29.69 22.06
CA VAL A 580 -10.86 -28.29 21.83
C VAL A 580 -12.08 -27.34 21.93
N ARG A 581 -13.29 -27.91 21.97
CA ARG A 581 -14.54 -27.18 22.05
C ARG A 581 -14.74 -26.48 23.39
N GLY A 582 -14.24 -26.99 24.52
CA GLY A 582 -14.60 -26.51 25.87
C GLY A 582 -14.82 -24.99 25.98
N LYS A 583 -13.78 -24.19 25.73
CA LYS A 583 -13.86 -22.72 25.83
C LYS A 583 -14.68 -22.04 24.72
N TYR A 584 -14.64 -22.57 23.50
CA TYR A 584 -15.38 -22.04 22.35
C TYR A 584 -16.89 -22.29 22.48
N ASP A 585 -17.24 -23.51 22.88
CA ASP A 585 -18.61 -23.97 23.11
C ASP A 585 -19.22 -23.29 24.35
N GLU A 586 -18.45 -23.09 25.42
CA GLU A 586 -18.87 -22.30 26.59
C GLU A 586 -19.33 -20.89 26.20
N GLU A 587 -18.68 -20.27 25.22
CA GLU A 587 -18.99 -18.91 24.79
C GLU A 587 -20.15 -18.85 23.79
N ILE A 588 -20.30 -19.83 22.89
CA ILE A 588 -21.28 -19.78 21.79
C ILE A 588 -22.57 -20.56 22.08
N ASN A 589 -22.49 -21.70 22.77
CA ASN A 589 -23.66 -22.57 22.97
C ASN A 589 -24.83 -21.84 23.65
N PRO A 590 -24.62 -21.00 24.68
CA PRO A 590 -25.73 -20.23 25.28
C PRO A 590 -26.45 -19.34 24.26
N ARG A 591 -25.71 -18.73 23.33
CA ARG A 591 -26.28 -17.89 22.26
C ARG A 591 -27.05 -18.73 21.24
N LYS A 592 -26.52 -19.90 20.85
CA LYS A 592 -27.19 -20.85 19.93
C LYS A 592 -28.49 -21.39 20.52
N GLU A 593 -28.48 -21.76 21.80
CA GLU A 593 -29.67 -22.21 22.54
C GLU A 593 -30.72 -21.11 22.63
N THR A 594 -30.30 -19.88 22.93
CA THR A 594 -31.20 -18.70 22.94
C THR A 594 -31.84 -18.47 21.57
N ILE A 595 -31.07 -18.57 20.48
CA ILE A 595 -31.61 -18.47 19.11
C ILE A 595 -32.63 -19.58 18.85
N ALA A 596 -32.35 -20.82 19.23
CA ALA A 596 -33.26 -21.95 19.05
C ALA A 596 -34.58 -21.73 19.80
N SER A 597 -34.52 -21.28 21.05
CA SER A 597 -35.71 -20.94 21.86
C SER A 597 -36.55 -19.83 21.20
N LYS A 598 -35.91 -18.74 20.75
CA LYS A 598 -36.60 -17.63 20.08
C LYS A 598 -37.23 -18.04 18.74
N ARG A 599 -36.58 -18.93 17.98
CA ARG A 599 -37.15 -19.49 16.75
C ARG A 599 -38.41 -20.31 17.05
N GLN A 600 -38.41 -21.10 18.12
CA GLN A 600 -39.59 -21.85 18.53
C GLN A 600 -40.75 -20.91 18.90
N GLU A 601 -40.45 -19.81 19.59
CA GLU A 601 -41.44 -18.77 19.91
C GLU A 601 -42.01 -18.11 18.64
N ILE A 602 -41.17 -17.75 17.67
CA ILE A 602 -41.63 -17.24 16.36
C ILE A 602 -42.57 -18.24 15.68
N ILE A 603 -42.26 -19.54 15.67
CA ILE A 603 -43.12 -20.56 15.04
C ILE A 603 -44.52 -20.57 15.69
N VAL A 604 -44.58 -20.47 17.03
CA VAL A 604 -45.86 -20.40 17.76
C VAL A 604 -46.62 -19.11 17.41
N LEU A 605 -45.94 -17.95 17.40
CA LEU A 605 -46.56 -16.66 17.06
C LEU A 605 -47.03 -16.60 15.61
N SER A 606 -46.24 -17.11 14.65
CA SER A 606 -46.63 -17.21 13.24
C SER A 606 -47.84 -18.11 13.03
N SER A 607 -47.94 -19.20 13.79
CA SER A 607 -49.11 -20.08 13.76
C SER A 607 -50.37 -19.34 14.24
N LYS A 608 -50.27 -18.56 15.32
CA LYS A 608 -51.36 -17.71 15.81
C LYS A 608 -51.76 -16.62 14.82
N LEU A 609 -50.78 -15.94 14.22
CA LEU A 609 -50.99 -14.88 13.22
C LEU A 609 -51.75 -15.39 11.99
N THR A 610 -51.47 -16.64 11.58
CA THR A 610 -52.13 -17.29 10.44
C THR A 610 -53.63 -17.54 10.70
N ILE A 611 -54.03 -17.73 11.96
CA ILE A 611 -55.41 -18.08 12.33
C ILE A 611 -56.21 -16.84 12.79
N SER A 612 -55.54 -15.79 13.27
CA SER A 612 -56.21 -14.57 13.76
C SER A 612 -56.90 -13.78 12.63
N THR A 613 -58.09 -13.29 12.91
CA THR A 613 -58.92 -12.43 12.03
C THR A 613 -59.06 -11.01 12.56
N ASP A 614 -58.49 -10.68 13.72
CA ASP A 614 -58.53 -9.34 14.31
C ASP A 614 -57.29 -8.54 13.88
N ASP A 615 -57.51 -7.40 13.24
CA ASP A 615 -56.41 -6.61 12.66
C ASP A 615 -55.43 -6.06 13.72
N ASN A 616 -55.93 -5.71 14.91
CA ASN A 616 -55.08 -5.22 16.01
C ASN A 616 -54.22 -6.35 16.62
N GLU A 617 -54.79 -7.54 16.82
CA GLU A 617 -54.04 -8.72 17.26
C GLU A 617 -52.96 -9.11 16.24
N ARG A 618 -53.29 -9.06 14.94
CA ARG A 618 -52.33 -9.34 13.86
C ARG A 618 -51.16 -8.37 13.86
N GLU A 619 -51.42 -7.06 13.93
CA GLU A 619 -50.36 -6.05 14.02
C GLU A 619 -49.44 -6.29 15.24
N THR A 620 -50.04 -6.62 16.39
CA THR A 620 -49.29 -6.93 17.61
C THR A 620 -48.39 -8.16 17.45
N LEU A 621 -48.90 -9.23 16.84
CA LEU A 621 -48.15 -10.46 16.56
C LEU A 621 -47.01 -10.22 15.55
N GLU A 622 -47.26 -9.41 14.52
CA GLU A 622 -46.24 -9.03 13.53
C GLU A 622 -45.09 -8.25 14.17
N VAL A 623 -45.39 -7.29 15.04
CA VAL A 623 -44.37 -6.53 15.80
C VAL A 623 -43.56 -7.45 16.72
N ALA A 624 -44.21 -8.40 17.41
CA ALA A 624 -43.51 -9.37 18.26
C ALA A 624 -42.58 -10.28 17.47
N ILE A 625 -43.03 -10.81 16.32
CA ILE A 625 -42.21 -11.62 15.41
C ILE A 625 -41.02 -10.80 14.88
N ALA A 626 -41.25 -9.55 14.48
CA ALA A 626 -40.20 -8.66 13.98
C ALA A 626 -39.13 -8.39 15.06
N LYS A 627 -39.55 -8.16 16.31
CA LYS A 627 -38.64 -7.96 17.44
C LYS A 627 -37.78 -9.20 17.71
N LEU A 628 -38.39 -10.39 17.80
CA LEU A 628 -37.64 -11.64 18.00
C LEU A 628 -36.68 -11.93 16.83
N THR A 629 -37.09 -11.61 15.60
CA THR A 629 -36.24 -11.75 14.41
C THR A 629 -35.02 -10.83 14.47
N LEU A 630 -35.19 -9.60 14.94
CA LEU A 630 -34.09 -8.65 15.15
C LEU A 630 -33.11 -9.18 16.23
N GLU A 631 -33.63 -9.66 17.36
CA GLU A 631 -32.82 -10.24 18.44
C GLU A 631 -32.02 -11.48 17.96
N ILE A 632 -32.64 -12.36 17.17
CA ILE A 632 -31.92 -13.49 16.53
C ILE A 632 -30.82 -12.98 15.62
N THR A 633 -31.09 -11.93 14.83
CA THR A 633 -30.12 -11.39 13.88
C THR A 633 -28.89 -10.82 14.58
N GLU A 634 -29.07 -10.14 15.72
CA GLU A 634 -27.96 -9.61 16.51
C GLU A 634 -27.14 -10.72 17.17
N LEU A 635 -27.79 -11.73 17.77
CA LEU A 635 -27.09 -12.90 18.33
C LEU A 635 -26.30 -13.65 17.26
N GLN A 636 -26.86 -13.80 16.06
CA GLN A 636 -26.15 -14.41 14.93
C GLN A 636 -24.95 -13.57 14.48
N LYS A 637 -25.03 -12.24 14.59
CA LYS A 637 -23.91 -11.35 14.30
C LYS A 637 -22.79 -11.50 15.33
N GLU A 638 -23.12 -11.51 16.62
CA GLU A 638 -22.14 -11.77 17.69
C GLU A 638 -21.40 -13.10 17.49
N ILE A 639 -22.14 -14.18 17.16
CA ILE A 639 -21.54 -15.50 16.88
C ILE A 639 -20.57 -15.40 15.70
N ARG A 640 -20.96 -14.74 14.60
CA ARG A 640 -20.10 -14.57 13.42
C ARG A 640 -18.85 -13.77 13.72
N GLU A 641 -18.99 -12.67 14.46
CA GLU A 641 -17.85 -11.81 14.87
C GLU A 641 -16.86 -12.61 15.71
N PHE A 642 -17.35 -13.38 16.68
CA PHE A 642 -16.51 -14.26 17.49
C PHE A 642 -15.82 -15.37 16.66
N GLN A 643 -16.54 -15.99 15.72
CA GLN A 643 -15.97 -17.02 14.82
C GLN A 643 -14.83 -16.45 13.96
N VAL A 644 -15.02 -15.25 13.39
CA VAL A 644 -13.99 -14.55 12.61
C VAL A 644 -12.78 -14.19 13.47
N LYS A 645 -13.03 -13.67 14.68
CA LYS A 645 -11.99 -13.37 15.68
C LYS A 645 -11.14 -14.60 15.99
N TYR A 646 -11.78 -15.71 16.36
CA TYR A 646 -11.08 -16.96 16.67
C TYR A 646 -10.26 -17.45 15.46
N PHE A 647 -10.82 -17.38 14.25
CA PHE A 647 -10.08 -17.72 13.03
C PHE A 647 -8.82 -16.86 12.89
N ASN A 648 -8.94 -15.54 13.04
CA ASN A 648 -7.79 -14.64 12.94
C ASN A 648 -6.72 -14.96 13.99
N ASP A 649 -7.12 -15.14 15.26
CA ASP A 649 -6.21 -15.41 16.38
C ASP A 649 -5.44 -16.74 16.23
N HIS A 650 -6.05 -17.76 15.63
CA HIS A 650 -5.48 -19.11 15.61
C HIS A 650 -4.91 -19.55 14.26
N PHE A 651 -5.19 -18.83 13.18
CA PHE A 651 -4.74 -19.20 11.82
C PHE A 651 -3.80 -18.17 11.21
N VAL A 652 -4.00 -16.88 11.49
CA VAL A 652 -3.35 -15.80 10.72
C VAL A 652 -2.53 -14.85 11.59
N ARG A 653 -2.83 -14.71 12.89
CA ARG A 653 -2.07 -13.87 13.82
C ARG A 653 -0.63 -14.39 14.01
N PRO A 654 0.40 -13.54 14.19
CA PRO A 654 1.78 -13.95 14.39
C PRO A 654 1.87 -14.89 15.57
N SER A 655 1.07 -14.64 16.59
CA SER A 655 1.06 -15.49 17.76
C SER A 655 0.57 -16.93 17.54
N ALA A 656 -0.14 -17.21 16.45
CA ALA A 656 -0.46 -18.58 16.02
C ALA A 656 0.79 -19.39 15.67
N TRP A 657 1.89 -18.72 15.29
CA TRP A 657 3.17 -19.34 14.93
C TRP A 657 4.11 -19.57 16.12
N HIS A 658 3.79 -19.08 17.32
CA HIS A 658 4.64 -19.27 18.52
C HIS A 658 4.95 -20.74 18.78
N SER A 659 3.95 -21.62 18.65
CA SER A 659 4.17 -23.05 18.85
C SER A 659 5.22 -23.58 17.88
N VAL A 660 5.14 -23.25 16.58
CA VAL A 660 6.15 -23.65 15.60
C VAL A 660 7.52 -23.10 15.96
N LEU A 661 7.62 -21.78 16.16
CA LEU A 661 8.90 -21.11 16.38
C LEU A 661 9.58 -21.54 17.68
N SER A 662 8.81 -21.80 18.74
CA SER A 662 9.36 -22.28 20.01
C SER A 662 10.05 -23.65 19.90
N ASN A 663 9.60 -24.50 18.98
CA ASN A 663 10.16 -25.84 18.74
C ASN A 663 11.18 -25.85 17.60
N HIS A 664 11.03 -24.96 16.64
CA HIS A 664 11.87 -24.80 15.47
C HIS A 664 12.54 -23.43 15.51
N LYS A 665 13.32 -23.16 16.56
CA LYS A 665 13.85 -21.81 16.87
C LYS A 665 14.70 -21.20 15.76
N THR A 666 15.32 -22.05 14.92
CA THR A 666 16.16 -21.64 13.78
C THR A 666 15.42 -21.72 12.44
N LEU A 667 14.10 -21.92 12.43
CA LEU A 667 13.29 -21.91 11.23
C LEU A 667 13.39 -20.56 10.52
N LYS A 668 13.68 -20.59 9.22
CA LYS A 668 13.63 -19.40 8.36
C LYS A 668 12.18 -19.10 7.99
N LEU A 669 11.57 -18.16 8.70
CA LEU A 669 10.16 -17.80 8.52
C LEU A 669 10.03 -16.30 8.25
N CYS A 670 9.36 -15.93 7.16
CA CYS A 670 8.87 -14.58 6.93
C CYS A 670 7.35 -14.55 7.10
N LEU A 671 6.85 -13.76 8.05
CA LEU A 671 5.43 -13.42 8.13
C LEU A 671 5.22 -12.05 7.49
N ALA A 672 4.48 -12.02 6.38
CA ALA A 672 4.43 -10.86 5.51
C ALA A 672 3.67 -9.66 6.10
N HIS A 673 3.92 -8.49 5.52
CA HIS A 673 3.18 -7.24 5.72
C HIS A 673 3.24 -6.62 7.13
N VAL A 674 4.26 -6.86 7.97
CA VAL A 674 4.43 -6.25 9.31
C VAL A 674 3.13 -6.21 10.16
N GLY A 675 2.26 -7.23 10.03
CA GLY A 675 0.99 -7.32 10.75
C GLY A 675 -0.21 -6.54 10.19
N GLY A 676 -0.12 -5.83 9.05
CA GLY A 676 -1.30 -5.26 8.36
C GLY A 676 -1.40 -3.73 8.31
N ASN A 677 -2.53 -3.22 7.79
CA ASN A 677 -2.69 -1.82 7.38
C ASN A 677 -3.02 -0.91 8.58
N PRO A 678 -2.56 0.35 8.65
CA PRO A 678 -2.88 1.26 9.76
C PRO A 678 -4.37 1.40 10.09
N LYS A 679 -5.25 1.20 9.11
CA LYS A 679 -6.71 1.21 9.33
C LYS A 679 -7.18 0.10 10.27
N ASP A 680 -6.43 -0.99 10.34
CA ASP A 680 -6.68 -2.13 11.22
C ASP A 680 -6.28 -1.83 12.67
N TYR A 681 -5.52 -0.75 12.93
CA TYR A 681 -4.88 -0.42 14.22
C TYR A 681 -5.54 0.75 14.99
N SER A 682 -6.84 1.00 14.79
CA SER A 682 -7.53 2.03 15.58
C SER A 682 -7.58 1.68 17.08
N LYS A 683 -7.40 2.66 17.99
CA LYS A 683 -7.37 2.42 19.45
C LYS A 683 -8.64 1.68 19.90
N GLY A 684 -8.47 0.55 20.59
CA GLY A 684 -9.57 -0.32 21.04
C GLY A 684 -10.03 -1.35 20.00
N CYS A 685 -9.38 -1.38 18.82
CA CYS A 685 -9.53 -2.45 17.84
C CYS A 685 -8.73 -3.68 18.29
N GLU A 686 -9.25 -4.85 17.96
CA GLU A 686 -8.70 -6.17 18.29
C GLU A 686 -7.26 -6.41 17.77
N TYR A 687 -6.86 -5.68 16.72
CA TYR A 687 -5.63 -5.91 15.96
C TYR A 687 -4.50 -4.92 16.30
N ASP A 688 -4.70 -4.03 17.29
CA ASP A 688 -3.79 -2.92 17.59
C ASP A 688 -2.35 -3.31 18.00
N LYS A 689 -2.15 -4.58 18.40
CA LYS A 689 -0.87 -5.18 18.82
C LYS A 689 -0.21 -6.10 17.80
N TRP A 690 -0.83 -6.34 16.65
CA TRP A 690 -0.38 -7.36 15.71
C TRP A 690 1.02 -7.06 15.13
N ALA A 691 1.28 -5.81 14.77
CA ALA A 691 2.61 -5.33 14.40
C ALA A 691 3.63 -5.44 15.55
N ASP A 692 3.21 -5.22 16.79
CA ASP A 692 4.09 -5.27 17.96
C ASP A 692 4.52 -6.72 18.23
N GLU A 693 3.59 -7.68 18.15
CA GLU A 693 3.89 -9.13 18.17
C GLU A 693 4.87 -9.52 17.06
N MET A 694 4.71 -8.98 15.85
CA MET A 694 5.62 -9.23 14.74
C MET A 694 7.05 -8.76 15.06
N MET A 695 7.17 -7.57 15.66
CA MET A 695 8.47 -7.03 16.07
C MET A 695 9.11 -7.88 17.16
N GLU A 696 8.33 -8.31 18.16
CA GLU A 696 8.77 -9.21 19.22
C GLU A 696 9.30 -10.54 18.65
N LEU A 697 8.63 -11.13 17.66
CA LEU A 697 9.12 -12.34 16.99
C LEU A 697 10.43 -12.11 16.24
N CYS A 698 10.59 -10.98 15.55
CA CYS A 698 11.84 -10.61 14.86
C CYS A 698 13.04 -10.50 15.80
N VAL A 699 12.85 -10.06 17.05
CA VAL A 699 13.93 -10.01 18.05
C VAL A 699 14.13 -11.35 18.76
N THR A 700 13.06 -12.11 18.94
CA THR A 700 13.10 -13.36 19.71
C THR A 700 13.73 -14.48 18.90
N TYR A 701 13.39 -14.58 17.61
CA TYR A 701 13.77 -15.71 16.78
C TYR A 701 14.82 -15.31 15.74
N PRO A 702 15.97 -16.00 15.74
CA PRO A 702 17.12 -15.62 14.95
C PRO A 702 16.92 -15.72 13.45
N ASN A 703 15.96 -16.50 12.96
CA ASN A 703 15.70 -16.65 11.53
C ASN A 703 14.28 -16.19 11.16
N PHE A 704 13.66 -15.35 11.99
CA PHE A 704 12.35 -14.76 11.72
C PHE A 704 12.50 -13.40 11.02
N TYR A 705 11.65 -13.18 10.02
CA TYR A 705 11.63 -12.00 9.16
C TYR A 705 10.20 -11.49 8.97
N THR A 706 10.09 -10.26 8.50
CA THR A 706 8.84 -9.71 7.98
C THR A 706 9.13 -8.84 6.76
N ASP A 707 8.11 -8.47 6.00
CA ASP A 707 8.22 -7.57 4.86
C ASP A 707 7.16 -6.48 4.91
N VAL A 708 7.36 -5.40 4.15
CA VAL A 708 6.47 -4.23 4.12
C VAL A 708 5.50 -4.22 2.92
N SER A 709 5.37 -5.34 2.21
CA SER A 709 4.59 -5.45 0.97
C SER A 709 3.10 -5.15 1.18
N ASP A 710 2.41 -4.70 0.12
CA ASP A 710 1.03 -4.13 0.12
C ASP A 710 0.84 -2.86 1.00
N LEU A 711 1.71 -2.65 1.98
CA LEU A 711 1.54 -1.56 2.93
C LEU A 711 2.32 -0.30 2.56
N PHE A 712 3.35 -0.38 1.73
CA PHE A 712 4.15 0.80 1.37
C PHE A 712 3.54 1.69 0.28
N HIS A 713 2.25 1.52 -0.06
CA HIS A 713 1.58 2.29 -1.13
C HIS A 713 1.37 3.77 -0.78
N THR A 714 0.81 4.08 0.40
CA THR A 714 0.56 5.49 0.83
C THR A 714 1.66 6.02 1.73
N GLN A 715 1.79 7.35 1.77
CA GLN A 715 2.70 8.03 2.71
C GLN A 715 2.34 7.69 4.16
N LYS A 716 1.05 7.75 4.50
CA LYS A 716 0.55 7.40 5.84
C LYS A 716 0.98 6.00 6.28
N ASN A 717 0.88 5.01 5.40
CA ASN A 717 1.27 3.65 5.77
C ASN A 717 2.78 3.49 5.93
N ARG A 718 3.58 4.15 5.08
CA ARG A 718 5.05 4.18 5.23
C ARG A 718 5.45 4.81 6.57
N GLU A 719 4.83 5.92 6.92
CA GLU A 719 5.02 6.61 8.21
C GLU A 719 4.62 5.72 9.39
N PHE A 720 3.47 5.06 9.33
CA PHE A 720 3.03 4.13 10.36
C PHE A 720 4.06 3.01 10.60
N ILE A 721 4.50 2.32 9.54
CA ILE A 721 5.42 1.18 9.70
C ILE A 721 6.79 1.65 10.19
N VAL A 722 7.37 2.66 9.53
CA VAL A 722 8.76 3.01 9.79
C VAL A 722 8.91 3.93 11.00
N LYS A 723 8.01 4.90 11.19
CA LYS A 723 8.10 5.87 12.30
C LYS A 723 7.30 5.42 13.52
N GLU A 724 6.02 5.13 13.35
CA GLU A 724 5.15 4.81 14.49
C GLU A 724 5.41 3.42 15.07
N LYS A 725 5.88 2.47 14.25
CA LYS A 725 6.20 1.11 14.69
C LYS A 725 7.70 0.90 14.88
N LEU A 726 8.51 0.88 13.80
CA LEU A 726 9.93 0.53 13.90
C LEU A 726 10.75 1.52 14.75
N LEU A 727 10.71 2.81 14.43
CA LEU A 727 11.46 3.82 15.17
C LEU A 727 11.01 3.91 16.63
N THR A 728 9.71 3.81 16.88
CA THR A 728 9.16 3.81 18.24
C THR A 728 9.58 2.59 19.03
N PHE A 729 9.58 1.40 18.43
CA PHE A 729 10.08 0.16 19.04
C PHE A 729 11.54 0.31 19.47
N LEU A 730 12.40 0.82 18.60
CA LEU A 730 13.82 1.06 18.90
C LEU A 730 14.00 2.13 19.98
N THR A 731 13.25 3.22 19.91
CA THR A 731 13.31 4.32 20.90
C THR A 731 12.87 3.88 22.30
N LYS A 732 12.01 2.85 22.40
CA LYS A 732 11.59 2.23 23.66
C LYS A 732 12.59 1.18 24.19
N GLY A 733 13.77 1.05 23.59
CA GLY A 733 14.81 0.11 24.01
C GLY A 733 14.78 -1.24 23.27
N GLY A 734 14.00 -1.37 22.19
CA GLY A 734 14.04 -2.53 21.32
C GLY A 734 15.40 -2.70 20.63
N SER A 735 15.77 -3.95 20.32
CA SER A 735 17.08 -4.24 19.68
C SER A 735 17.13 -3.73 18.23
N LYS A 736 18.27 -3.12 17.87
CA LYS A 736 18.60 -2.71 16.49
C LYS A 736 18.62 -3.87 15.50
N GLY A 737 18.76 -5.12 15.98
CA GLY A 737 18.75 -6.33 15.16
C GLY A 737 17.52 -6.45 14.26
N ILE A 738 16.38 -5.87 14.65
CA ILE A 738 15.15 -5.85 13.83
C ILE A 738 15.35 -5.20 12.46
N LEU A 739 16.25 -4.21 12.34
CA LEU A 739 16.54 -3.56 11.06
C LEU A 739 17.15 -4.51 10.03
N TYR A 740 17.70 -5.64 10.49
CA TYR A 740 18.23 -6.70 9.65
C TYR A 740 17.20 -7.81 9.35
N LYS A 741 15.93 -7.62 9.73
CA LYS A 741 14.83 -8.59 9.62
C LYS A 741 13.62 -8.11 8.81
N VAL A 742 13.59 -6.84 8.42
CA VAL A 742 12.50 -6.25 7.63
C VAL A 742 12.91 -6.16 6.17
N MET A 743 12.09 -6.69 5.27
CA MET A 743 12.35 -6.69 3.83
C MET A 743 11.41 -5.74 3.08
N PHE A 744 11.90 -5.22 1.97
CA PHE A 744 11.06 -4.51 1.00
C PHE A 744 10.31 -5.52 0.13
N GLY A 745 9.03 -5.26 -0.10
CA GLY A 745 8.24 -5.96 -1.10
C GLY A 745 7.14 -5.07 -1.65
N THR A 746 6.60 -5.40 -2.82
CA THR A 746 5.57 -4.57 -3.47
C THR A 746 4.18 -5.18 -3.49
N ASP A 747 4.10 -6.51 -3.39
CA ASP A 747 2.88 -7.26 -3.68
C ASP A 747 2.29 -6.93 -5.07
N TRP A 748 3.19 -6.76 -6.06
CA TRP A 748 2.95 -6.06 -7.34
C TRP A 748 1.59 -6.31 -7.99
N TYR A 749 1.22 -7.58 -8.24
CA TYR A 749 -0.02 -7.87 -8.97
C TYR A 749 -1.27 -7.57 -8.13
N VAL A 750 -1.24 -7.88 -6.83
CA VAL A 750 -2.34 -7.61 -5.90
C VAL A 750 -2.55 -6.10 -5.74
N THR A 751 -1.47 -5.35 -5.60
CA THR A 751 -1.50 -3.88 -5.50
C THR A 751 -2.01 -3.25 -6.80
N LYS A 752 -1.66 -3.84 -7.96
CA LYS A 752 -2.11 -3.40 -9.30
C LYS A 752 -3.60 -3.65 -9.52
N ILE A 753 -4.10 -4.87 -9.30
CA ILE A 753 -5.52 -5.21 -9.52
C ILE A 753 -6.46 -4.59 -8.49
N SER A 754 -5.96 -4.31 -7.27
CA SER A 754 -6.78 -3.71 -6.22
C SER A 754 -7.03 -2.21 -6.43
N GLY A 755 -6.39 -1.60 -7.45
CA GLY A 755 -6.43 -0.15 -7.67
C GLY A 755 -5.74 0.63 -6.54
N PHE A 756 -4.89 -0.03 -5.74
CA PHE A 756 -4.07 0.63 -4.72
C PHE A 756 -2.84 1.31 -5.34
N LEU A 757 -2.44 0.85 -6.53
CA LEU A 757 -1.57 1.58 -7.44
C LEU A 757 -2.40 2.61 -8.23
N ASP A 758 -2.58 3.82 -7.68
CA ASP A 758 -2.88 5.01 -8.51
C ASP A 758 -1.66 5.36 -9.42
N ASP A 759 -0.53 4.67 -9.23
CA ASP A 759 0.80 4.96 -9.73
C ASP A 759 1.50 3.67 -10.22
N ASP A 760 2.23 3.72 -11.34
CA ASP A 760 2.97 2.57 -11.88
C ASP A 760 4.03 2.01 -10.89
N TYR A 761 4.51 0.78 -11.11
CA TYR A 761 5.52 0.12 -10.26
C TYR A 761 6.76 1.00 -10.01
N TYR A 762 7.15 1.78 -11.01
CA TYR A 762 8.23 2.76 -10.92
C TYR A 762 7.98 3.80 -9.82
N ARG A 763 6.81 4.43 -9.80
CA ARG A 763 6.47 5.42 -8.79
C ARG A 763 6.37 4.82 -7.39
N TYR A 764 5.89 3.58 -7.25
CA TYR A 764 5.91 2.87 -5.97
C TYR A 764 7.35 2.73 -5.43
N CYS A 765 8.27 2.22 -6.27
CA CYS A 765 9.68 2.08 -5.89
C CYS A 765 10.34 3.43 -5.61
N LEU A 766 10.11 4.44 -6.46
CA LEU A 766 10.64 5.79 -6.29
C LEU A 766 10.21 6.44 -4.97
N LYS A 767 8.91 6.35 -4.65
CA LYS A 767 8.35 6.90 -3.41
C LYS A 767 8.87 6.16 -2.18
N SER A 768 8.96 4.83 -2.26
CA SER A 768 9.48 3.99 -1.18
C SER A 768 10.95 4.27 -0.90
N LYS A 769 11.79 4.34 -1.94
CA LYS A 769 13.21 4.68 -1.80
C LYS A 769 13.38 6.07 -1.20
N LYS A 770 12.76 7.10 -1.78
CA LYS A 770 12.84 8.48 -1.25
C LYS A 770 12.40 8.57 0.21
N PHE A 771 11.39 7.81 0.60
CA PHE A 771 10.93 7.76 1.98
C PHE A 771 11.97 7.09 2.90
N LEU A 772 12.51 5.94 2.50
CA LEU A 772 13.52 5.22 3.29
C LEU A 772 14.88 5.95 3.34
N ASP A 773 15.26 6.68 2.29
CA ASP A 773 16.43 7.56 2.28
C ASP A 773 16.28 8.66 3.34
N LYS A 774 15.08 9.26 3.46
CA LYS A 774 14.79 10.26 4.50
C LYS A 774 14.80 9.63 5.90
N ALA A 775 14.09 8.51 6.07
CA ALA A 775 14.04 7.82 7.35
C ALA A 775 15.43 7.34 7.80
N THR A 776 16.33 6.97 6.88
CA THR A 776 17.71 6.60 7.20
C THR A 776 18.44 7.71 7.97
N VAL A 777 18.22 8.97 7.61
CA VAL A 777 18.83 10.11 8.33
C VAL A 777 18.34 10.13 9.78
N GLU A 778 17.03 10.03 9.99
CA GLU A 778 16.41 10.00 11.33
C GLU A 778 16.95 8.83 12.17
N PHE A 779 17.11 7.65 11.57
CA PHE A 779 17.63 6.47 12.28
C PHE A 779 19.13 6.59 12.59
N ARG A 780 19.92 7.26 11.75
CA ARG A 780 21.34 7.55 12.04
C ARG A 780 21.48 8.58 13.16
N GLU A 781 20.68 9.65 13.14
CA GLU A 781 20.67 10.68 14.19
C GLU A 781 20.25 10.11 15.55
N ALA A 782 19.28 9.21 15.57
CA ALA A 782 18.88 8.47 16.77
C ALA A 782 19.90 7.38 17.19
N GLY A 783 21.01 7.23 16.44
CA GLY A 783 22.08 6.28 16.71
C GLY A 783 21.71 4.83 16.43
N PHE A 784 20.62 4.54 15.71
CA PHE A 784 20.18 3.19 15.37
C PHE A 784 20.87 2.60 14.12
N LEU A 785 21.43 3.45 13.26
CA LEU A 785 22.20 3.07 12.07
C LEU A 785 23.60 3.68 12.11
N ALA A 786 24.60 2.96 11.62
CA ALA A 786 25.92 3.52 11.39
C ALA A 786 25.95 4.43 10.15
N LYS A 787 27.00 5.26 10.03
CA LYS A 787 27.15 6.28 8.97
C LYS A 787 27.08 5.70 7.55
N ASP A 788 27.54 4.46 7.38
CA ASP A 788 27.59 3.71 6.12
C ASP A 788 26.40 2.75 5.93
N GLU A 789 25.35 2.84 6.76
CA GLU A 789 24.14 2.00 6.65
C GLU A 789 22.92 2.80 6.24
N ASP A 790 22.10 2.24 5.37
CA ASP A 790 20.82 2.82 5.00
C ASP A 790 19.71 1.77 4.95
N LEU A 791 18.49 2.21 5.26
CA LEU A 791 17.32 1.32 5.34
C LEU A 791 16.97 0.70 3.99
N TRP A 792 17.21 1.40 2.89
CA TRP A 792 16.87 0.89 1.57
C TRP A 792 17.76 -0.31 1.21
N THR A 793 19.07 -0.20 1.40
CA THR A 793 20.04 -1.28 1.20
C THR A 793 19.77 -2.45 2.16
N LEU A 794 19.44 -2.18 3.42
CA LEU A 794 19.04 -3.24 4.34
C LEU A 794 17.80 -3.99 3.85
N PHE A 795 16.74 -3.27 3.49
CA PHE A 795 15.44 -3.87 3.18
C PHE A 795 15.42 -4.54 1.80
N THR A 796 16.18 -4.04 0.83
CA THR A 796 16.16 -4.55 -0.55
C THR A 796 17.32 -5.48 -0.87
N LEU A 797 18.45 -5.43 -0.17
CA LEU A 797 19.62 -6.23 -0.51
C LEU A 797 20.04 -7.14 0.65
N VAL A 798 20.41 -6.57 1.80
CA VAL A 798 21.02 -7.33 2.89
C VAL A 798 20.02 -8.35 3.47
N ASN A 799 18.82 -7.90 3.82
CA ASN A 799 17.84 -8.76 4.49
C ASN A 799 17.29 -9.86 3.57
N PRO A 800 16.94 -9.57 2.30
CA PRO A 800 16.57 -10.61 1.34
C PRO A 800 17.66 -11.67 1.12
N PHE A 801 18.93 -11.28 0.96
CA PHE A 801 20.02 -12.25 0.77
C PHE A 801 20.21 -13.18 1.96
N ARG A 802 19.98 -12.68 3.18
CA ARG A 802 20.02 -13.50 4.40
C ARG A 802 18.82 -14.45 4.48
N TYR A 803 17.62 -13.92 4.27
CA TYR A 803 16.38 -14.69 4.31
C TYR A 803 16.38 -15.82 3.26
N LEU A 804 16.75 -15.51 2.01
CA LEU A 804 16.87 -16.47 0.90
C LEU A 804 18.03 -17.47 1.09
N GLY A 805 18.92 -17.24 2.07
CA GLY A 805 20.05 -18.13 2.36
C GLY A 805 21.22 -18.02 1.39
N PHE A 806 21.28 -16.95 0.58
CA PHE A 806 22.42 -16.65 -0.30
C PHE A 806 23.68 -16.29 0.50
N VAL A 807 23.52 -15.92 1.77
CA VAL A 807 24.59 -15.88 2.77
C VAL A 807 24.23 -16.76 3.96
N HIS A 808 25.24 -17.28 4.65
CA HIS A 808 25.06 -18.14 5.83
C HIS A 808 26.23 -17.98 6.81
N VAL A 809 26.04 -18.42 8.05
CA VAL A 809 27.08 -18.34 9.09
C VAL A 809 27.89 -19.64 9.12
N VAL A 810 29.23 -19.52 9.05
CA VAL A 810 30.20 -20.61 9.15
C VAL A 810 31.26 -20.20 10.16
N GLY A 811 31.42 -20.96 11.25
CA GLY A 811 32.44 -20.69 12.27
C GLY A 811 32.38 -19.27 12.85
N GLY A 812 31.18 -18.70 13.00
CA GLY A 812 30.97 -17.34 13.52
C GLY A 812 31.27 -16.21 12.51
N LYS A 813 31.49 -16.53 11.24
CA LYS A 813 31.62 -15.56 10.13
C LYS A 813 30.49 -15.74 9.13
N VAL A 814 30.11 -14.66 8.46
CA VAL A 814 29.14 -14.72 7.37
C VAL A 814 29.87 -15.03 6.06
N GLU A 815 29.38 -16.00 5.30
CA GLU A 815 29.96 -16.42 4.00
C GLU A 815 28.88 -16.50 2.93
N ALA A 816 29.26 -16.26 1.68
CA ALA A 816 28.38 -16.47 0.53
C ALA A 816 28.09 -17.96 0.34
N ASN A 817 26.82 -18.32 0.17
CA ASN A 817 26.36 -19.68 -0.05
C ASN A 817 26.44 -20.05 -1.54
N THR A 818 27.66 -20.09 -2.08
CA THR A 818 27.91 -20.31 -3.51
C THR A 818 27.36 -21.66 -3.99
N THR A 819 27.34 -22.68 -3.13
CA THR A 819 26.74 -23.99 -3.42
C THR A 819 25.24 -23.89 -3.67
N LEU A 820 24.50 -23.21 -2.78
CA LEU A 820 23.05 -23.02 -2.96
C LEU A 820 22.76 -22.23 -4.24
N ILE A 821 23.49 -21.13 -4.47
CA ILE A 821 23.32 -20.27 -5.65
C ILE A 821 23.53 -21.08 -6.94
N LYS A 822 24.56 -21.95 -6.98
CA LYS A 822 24.80 -22.85 -8.12
C LYS A 822 23.69 -23.89 -8.30
N ASN A 823 23.21 -24.47 -7.20
CA ASN A 823 22.12 -25.44 -7.25
C ASN A 823 20.81 -24.82 -7.75
N ILE A 824 20.53 -23.56 -7.39
CA ILE A 824 19.42 -22.78 -7.95
C ILE A 824 19.65 -22.51 -9.44
N ALA A 825 20.82 -22.03 -9.82
CA ALA A 825 21.16 -21.77 -11.22
C ALA A 825 21.02 -23.02 -12.09
N SER A 826 21.41 -24.20 -11.59
CA SER A 826 21.19 -25.47 -12.28
C SER A 826 19.72 -25.83 -12.43
N GLY A 827 18.85 -25.50 -11.47
CA GLY A 827 17.40 -25.68 -11.59
C GLY A 827 16.74 -24.68 -12.56
N LEU A 828 17.29 -23.46 -12.64
CA LEU A 828 16.89 -22.41 -13.58
C LEU A 828 17.32 -22.68 -15.03
N ALA A 829 18.27 -23.60 -15.25
CA ALA A 829 18.74 -23.94 -16.58
C ALA A 829 17.59 -24.54 -17.42
N ASP A 830 17.32 -23.93 -18.56
CA ASP A 830 16.44 -24.52 -19.57
C ASP A 830 17.29 -25.49 -20.44
N PRO A 831 17.00 -26.80 -20.42
CA PRO A 831 17.76 -27.76 -21.22
C PRO A 831 17.59 -27.57 -22.73
N ASN A 832 16.62 -26.76 -23.17
CA ASN A 832 16.27 -26.59 -24.58
C ASN A 832 16.67 -25.23 -25.17
N SER A 833 17.38 -24.36 -24.42
CA SER A 833 17.67 -22.99 -24.86
C SER A 833 19.13 -22.58 -24.63
N ASP A 834 19.94 -22.65 -25.69
CA ASP A 834 21.34 -22.19 -25.66
C ASP A 834 21.48 -20.67 -25.42
N GLU A 835 20.54 -19.86 -25.93
CA GLU A 835 20.55 -18.39 -25.79
C GLU A 835 20.44 -17.94 -24.33
N LYS A 836 19.76 -18.74 -23.49
CA LYS A 836 19.55 -18.43 -22.07
C LYS A 836 20.67 -18.90 -21.16
N VAL A 837 21.54 -19.78 -21.65
CA VAL A 837 22.69 -20.28 -20.88
C VAL A 837 23.65 -19.14 -20.51
N ASP A 838 23.92 -18.22 -21.43
CA ASP A 838 24.84 -17.11 -21.17
C ASP A 838 24.23 -16.04 -20.24
N GLU A 839 22.93 -15.73 -20.40
CA GLU A 839 22.19 -14.85 -19.48
C GLU A 839 22.18 -15.45 -18.06
N LEU A 840 21.91 -16.75 -17.94
CA LEU A 840 21.93 -17.48 -16.67
C LEU A 840 23.31 -17.44 -16.01
N LYS A 841 24.40 -17.74 -16.75
CA LYS A 841 25.77 -17.68 -16.24
C LYS A 841 26.10 -16.27 -15.73
N ARG A 842 25.87 -15.24 -16.54
CA ARG A 842 26.11 -13.84 -16.19
C ARG A 842 25.34 -13.43 -14.94
N ASN A 843 24.05 -13.73 -14.87
CA ASN A 843 23.23 -13.39 -13.71
C ASN A 843 23.64 -14.17 -12.46
N THR A 844 24.04 -15.43 -12.60
CA THR A 844 24.54 -16.27 -11.48
C THR A 844 25.84 -15.69 -10.91
N GLU A 845 26.75 -15.22 -11.77
CA GLU A 845 27.98 -14.52 -11.35
C GLU A 845 27.67 -13.21 -10.62
N ILE A 846 26.69 -12.44 -11.10
CA ILE A 846 26.21 -11.23 -10.43
C ILE A 846 25.69 -11.55 -9.03
N ILE A 847 24.78 -12.51 -8.89
CA ILE A 847 24.21 -12.90 -7.58
C ILE A 847 25.29 -13.43 -6.64
N THR A 848 26.24 -14.22 -7.16
CA THR A 848 27.37 -14.76 -6.37
C THR A 848 28.25 -13.64 -5.83
N ARG A 849 28.71 -12.72 -6.68
CA ARG A 849 29.54 -11.57 -6.28
C ARG A 849 28.79 -10.66 -5.31
N THR A 850 27.49 -10.45 -5.51
CA THR A 850 26.66 -9.68 -4.58
C THR A 850 26.56 -10.38 -3.22
N ALA A 851 26.39 -11.70 -3.19
CA ALA A 851 26.37 -12.46 -1.93
C ALA A 851 27.72 -12.37 -1.18
N GLU A 852 28.84 -12.39 -1.90
CA GLU A 852 30.17 -12.16 -1.32
C GLU A 852 30.30 -10.74 -0.74
N GLY A 853 29.80 -9.72 -1.45
CA GLY A 853 29.73 -8.35 -0.96
C GLY A 853 28.88 -8.19 0.30
N VAL A 854 27.69 -8.80 0.33
CA VAL A 854 26.82 -8.81 1.52
C VAL A 854 27.49 -9.54 2.68
N ALA A 855 28.14 -10.68 2.45
CA ALA A 855 28.88 -11.40 3.47
C ALA A 855 30.05 -10.57 4.03
N HIS A 856 30.79 -9.87 3.17
CA HIS A 856 31.84 -8.95 3.60
C HIS A 856 31.28 -7.80 4.45
N TYR A 857 30.20 -7.17 4.00
CA TYR A 857 29.51 -6.10 4.73
C TYR A 857 29.06 -6.54 6.13
N LEU A 858 28.48 -7.73 6.24
CA LEU A 858 27.96 -8.27 7.50
C LEU A 858 29.07 -8.72 8.48
N ASN A 859 30.29 -8.95 8.01
CA ASN A 859 31.42 -9.34 8.86
C ASN A 859 32.10 -8.17 9.58
N SER A 860 31.66 -6.92 9.37
CA SER A 860 32.13 -5.79 10.18
C SER A 860 31.75 -5.98 11.66
N ASN A 861 32.60 -5.55 12.59
CA ASN A 861 32.55 -6.01 13.99
C ASN A 861 31.17 -5.86 14.66
N GLU A 862 30.51 -4.70 14.52
CA GLU A 862 29.20 -4.44 15.15
C GLU A 862 28.06 -5.20 14.46
N ARG A 863 28.05 -5.23 13.11
CA ARG A 863 27.00 -5.92 12.33
C ARG A 863 27.04 -7.42 12.54
N ARG A 864 28.24 -7.99 12.58
CA ARG A 864 28.44 -9.43 12.75
C ARG A 864 27.75 -9.90 14.02
N GLN A 865 27.88 -9.17 15.12
CA GLN A 865 27.22 -9.53 16.38
C GLN A 865 25.69 -9.56 16.25
N LEU A 866 25.10 -8.61 15.51
CA LEU A 866 23.65 -8.55 15.28
C LEU A 866 23.12 -9.70 14.41
N VAL A 867 23.98 -10.33 13.59
CA VAL A 867 23.57 -11.38 12.64
C VAL A 867 24.12 -12.77 12.95
N THR A 868 25.15 -12.90 13.79
CA THR A 868 25.73 -14.20 14.18
C THR A 868 25.22 -14.71 15.53
N TRP A 869 24.57 -13.86 16.33
CA TRP A 869 23.71 -14.31 17.44
C TRP A 869 22.72 -15.40 16.99
N GLU A 870 22.44 -15.43 15.68
CA GLU A 870 21.47 -16.31 15.05
C GLU A 870 21.75 -17.82 15.07
N TYR A 871 22.96 -18.25 15.46
CA TYR A 871 23.35 -19.67 15.37
C TYR A 871 23.97 -20.25 16.65
N GLY A 872 24.13 -19.49 17.74
CA GLY A 872 25.00 -19.91 18.86
C GLY A 872 24.52 -19.68 20.29
N GLU A 873 23.64 -18.72 20.57
CA GLU A 873 23.20 -18.44 21.95
C GLU A 873 21.71 -18.15 21.98
N ILE A 874 20.91 -19.21 21.89
CA ILE A 874 19.54 -19.15 22.39
C ILE A 874 19.69 -19.03 23.90
N ILE A 875 19.52 -17.83 24.43
CA ILE A 875 19.52 -17.61 25.87
C ILE A 875 18.38 -18.49 26.42
N ASP A 876 18.71 -19.60 27.10
CA ASP A 876 17.77 -20.43 27.87
C ASP A 876 17.26 -19.70 29.13
N SER A 877 17.39 -18.37 29.18
CA SER A 877 16.64 -17.57 30.11
C SER A 877 15.23 -17.53 29.57
N PRO A 878 14.20 -18.00 30.32
CA PRO A 878 12.91 -17.38 30.13
C PRO A 878 13.19 -15.90 30.34
N ILE A 879 13.09 -15.10 29.28
CA ILE A 879 12.57 -13.76 29.52
C ILE A 879 11.24 -14.12 30.16
N ASP A 880 11.10 -13.86 31.46
CA ASP A 880 9.81 -13.81 32.12
C ASP A 880 8.98 -12.92 31.22
N ILE A 881 8.22 -13.56 30.33
CA ILE A 881 7.05 -13.00 29.71
C ILE A 881 6.28 -12.60 30.95
N LEU A 882 6.34 -11.31 31.31
CA LEU A 882 5.40 -10.75 32.27
C LEU A 882 4.06 -11.33 31.83
N PRO A 883 3.40 -12.17 32.66
CA PRO A 883 2.10 -12.68 32.29
C PRO A 883 1.22 -11.44 32.29
N TYR A 884 1.06 -10.80 31.13
CA TYR A 884 0.16 -9.68 31.01
C TYR A 884 -1.23 -10.27 31.22
N PRO A 885 -1.95 -9.82 32.25
CA PRO A 885 -3.05 -10.57 32.80
C PRO A 885 -4.15 -10.63 31.77
N TYR A 886 -4.47 -11.85 31.35
CA TYR A 886 -5.79 -12.21 30.86
C TYR A 886 -6.77 -11.96 32.02
N ARG A 887 -7.16 -10.71 32.24
CA ARG A 887 -8.42 -10.42 32.93
C ARG A 887 -9.53 -10.71 31.93
N VAL A 888 -9.84 -12.01 31.76
CA VAL A 888 -11.24 -12.37 31.54
C VAL A 888 -11.95 -11.85 32.77
N GLY A 889 -12.90 -10.93 32.59
CA GLY A 889 -13.82 -10.54 33.65
C GLY A 889 -14.61 -11.77 34.09
N THR A 890 -14.08 -12.53 35.03
CA THR A 890 -14.86 -13.42 35.88
C THR A 890 -14.59 -12.93 37.29
N GLY A 891 -15.53 -12.14 37.81
CA GLY A 891 -15.63 -11.99 39.24
C GLY A 891 -16.01 -13.36 39.79
N GLU A 892 -15.10 -13.98 40.52
CA GLU A 892 -15.35 -14.57 41.82
C GLU A 892 -14.07 -15.20 42.37
N THR A 893 -13.69 -14.71 43.53
CA THR A 893 -12.79 -15.29 44.53
C THR A 893 -12.98 -16.80 44.70
N LEU A 894 -11.89 -17.55 44.88
CA LEU A 894 -11.75 -18.53 45.98
C LEU A 894 -10.31 -19.09 46.10
N LEU A 895 -9.69 -18.73 47.23
CA LEU A 895 -8.74 -19.45 48.09
C LEU A 895 -8.33 -20.88 47.68
N SER A 896 -7.03 -21.14 47.49
CA SER A 896 -6.08 -21.66 48.50
C SER A 896 -4.73 -21.95 47.87
#